data_AF-A0A094AEA5-F1
#
_entry.id   AF-A0A094AEA5-F1
#
_cell.length_a   1.000
_cell.length_b   1.000
_cell.length_c   1.000
_cell.angle_alpha   90.00
_cell.angle_beta   90.00
_cell.angle_gamma   90.00
#
_symmetry.space_group_name_H-M   'P 1'
#
loop_
_entity.id
_entity.type
_entity.pdbx_description
1 polymer ?
#
loop_
_entity_poly.entity_id
_entity_poly.type
_entity_poly.pdbx_seq_one_letter_code
_entity_poly.pdbx_strand_id
1 'polypeptide(L)'
;MVSDSLEEYDLLILVDATYSMASYLCSLQISLPQIISLSKVTDCFSRIGLLAYRDYDTGELLDWSGWYSPSSLSNEEPDLVAKAQSLKPRGGSDIPEATKTGLARAYELMRADATTIILLYTDAPPHTFANGSMTKNCSNLRHEQEALSNPDVPTTSGPVSYGGFGHNFADWVSASNWLSKRCGDKKAQVFCILDYNMDIQHVGYYNYLSAMTGGACFRLTVSDYTSISTLTIEILLAWMGVAKAKPEMTPKLFPGYLSRYYSLDNIETLENESDPNAAPFFFVSKSATRLTIRYPFTLLQSSSAIFDEYLPKKATPVQDFAKRYTEDPQYKRTAVKELKKIIDHDVSVISLNSVFGSLWRAVCSDRKNPLRDEIITAFGLQVELIASADEKARMKTWLEDSYDFTAEGLDAIKSVPEALRFPCVCLDPTSPFPPETDDNEENEEDEENKPITSLLRSELLEIGRSCDYRILRRLGRVLTRLTYIKSADEMPAHIAAASETQIPRIPLALASHDYNNCFWRILLHIVVPGTMLSMRPAALLAALSIRMGIEPLLEVAYREVILSRYIWNDLDIPETWNTSCLSLLLDADEAYQKREGAEQGQDVSSHSQYRDEPSPKRLRLSFQALTSRFKTDSSDTGLLNPHDRVLFERLVSYKMLEFNLGTTLKPQIGWTPEKTTVAMGPTVTCVSCEYPHSVTIMGVDGKCGLCLWNQSASTGDQLAVVTTPVTKEDDETTPATWVECGTRTCRAQYVVYAPKMLTGKPKCYYCRGDTKAPVLECSECLNRVIWPEAYRPADMGVFKCYACTAGRTTIVEVETNALEISEESGTDWLLRNDDNKIAIPFTNRSLYRTITNAGREDSSATPHPSSKSSAPGLYAAKPNPGPVHSASYPSGKTTSCPCADAPGVPSASAKIAWFIGTVSTSRADSSTSPPSHAHSAGADQSSRRSQSTGWASTPLAT
;
A
#
# COMPACT_ATOMS: atom_id res chain seq x y z
N MET A 1 -14.18 37.09 36.80
CA MET A 1 -13.26 36.18 36.09
C MET A 1 -12.72 35.23 37.13
N VAL A 2 -13.34 34.06 37.24
CA VAL A 2 -12.85 32.97 38.10
C VAL A 2 -11.65 32.39 37.37
N SER A 3 -10.49 32.36 38.01
CA SER A 3 -9.30 31.72 37.45
C SER A 3 -9.62 30.23 37.25
N ASP A 4 -9.67 29.77 36.01
CA ASP A 4 -9.66 28.35 35.68
C ASP A 4 -8.39 27.74 36.27
N SER A 5 -8.50 27.08 37.43
CA SER A 5 -7.46 26.21 37.93
C SER A 5 -7.40 25.01 36.98
N LEU A 6 -6.36 24.92 36.15
CA LEU A 6 -6.07 23.77 35.31
C LEU A 6 -6.08 22.51 36.20
N GLU A 7 -7.00 21.58 35.94
CA GLU A 7 -7.04 20.29 36.63
C GLU A 7 -5.85 19.44 36.17
N GLU A 8 -4.88 19.25 37.06
CA GLU A 8 -3.74 18.36 36.82
C GLU A 8 -4.00 16.95 37.36
N TYR A 9 -3.66 15.95 36.54
CA TYR A 9 -3.77 14.54 36.88
C TYR A 9 -2.41 13.85 36.76
N ASP A 10 -2.05 13.04 37.76
CA ASP A 10 -0.90 12.14 37.71
C ASP A 10 -1.40 10.69 37.61
N LEU A 11 -0.68 9.80 36.92
CA LEU A 11 -1.01 8.37 36.83
C LEU A 11 0.02 7.54 37.60
N LEU A 12 -0.42 6.82 38.63
CA LEU A 12 0.40 5.89 39.38
C LEU A 12 -0.07 4.46 39.15
N ILE A 13 0.82 3.61 38.63
CA ILE A 13 0.59 2.17 38.56
C ILE A 13 1.13 1.56 39.83
N LEU A 14 0.24 1.02 40.67
CA LEU A 14 0.57 0.32 41.90
C LEU A 14 0.35 -1.18 41.67
N VAL A 15 1.42 -1.97 41.69
CA VAL A 15 1.37 -3.39 41.33
C VAL A 15 1.87 -4.27 42.46
N ASP A 16 1.11 -5.30 42.76
CA ASP A 16 1.56 -6.42 43.56
C ASP A 16 2.60 -7.24 42.76
N ALA A 17 3.77 -7.46 43.34
CA ALA A 17 4.88 -8.17 42.71
C ALA A 17 5.27 -9.45 43.45
N THR A 18 4.32 -10.09 44.15
CA THR A 18 4.51 -11.42 44.75
C THR A 18 4.49 -12.54 43.72
N TYR A 19 4.74 -13.79 44.16
CA TYR A 19 5.02 -14.91 43.24
C TYR A 19 3.86 -15.20 42.26
N SER A 20 2.62 -15.03 42.69
CA SER A 20 1.41 -15.33 41.91
C SER A 20 1.11 -14.28 40.83
N MET A 21 1.69 -13.09 40.91
CA MET A 21 1.45 -11.95 40.00
C MET A 21 2.18 -12.02 38.64
N ALA A 22 2.76 -13.17 38.28
CA ALA A 22 3.56 -13.33 37.07
C ALA A 22 2.83 -12.88 35.78
N SER A 23 1.54 -13.19 35.63
CA SER A 23 0.73 -12.80 34.47
C SER A 23 0.50 -11.28 34.40
N TYR A 24 0.33 -10.62 35.55
CA TYR A 24 0.15 -9.16 35.62
C TYR A 24 1.43 -8.41 35.30
N LEU A 25 2.57 -8.88 35.80
CA LEU A 25 3.87 -8.29 35.45
C LEU A 25 4.16 -8.41 33.95
N CYS A 26 3.82 -9.55 33.34
CA CYS A 26 3.90 -9.73 31.89
C CYS A 26 2.93 -8.77 31.15
N SER A 27 1.69 -8.65 31.62
CA SER A 27 0.70 -7.70 31.06
C SER A 27 1.16 -6.25 31.13
N LEU A 28 1.85 -5.86 32.20
CA LEU A 28 2.37 -4.52 32.37
C LEU A 28 3.43 -4.21 31.31
N GLN A 29 4.29 -5.18 30.97
CA GLN A 29 5.31 -5.00 29.92
C GLN A 29 4.68 -4.72 28.54
N ILE A 30 3.47 -5.22 28.29
CA ILE A 30 2.74 -5.03 27.02
C ILE A 30 1.91 -3.75 27.02
N SER A 31 1.18 -3.49 28.11
CA SER A 31 0.25 -2.35 28.21
C SER A 31 0.96 -1.02 28.49
N LEU A 32 2.11 -1.02 29.18
CA LEU A 32 2.79 0.20 29.59
C LEU A 32 3.28 1.07 28.42
N PRO A 33 3.89 0.54 27.34
CA PRO A 33 4.18 1.32 26.14
C PRO A 33 2.93 1.98 25.54
N GLN A 34 1.79 1.27 25.57
CA GLN A 34 0.51 1.80 25.08
C GLN A 34 -0.01 2.91 25.99
N ILE A 35 0.05 2.75 27.31
CA ILE A 35 -0.34 3.77 28.30
C ILE A 35 0.53 5.02 28.14
N ILE A 36 1.85 4.89 27.97
CA ILE A 36 2.76 6.02 27.77
C ILE A 36 2.41 6.76 26.47
N SER A 37 2.22 6.01 25.37
CA SER A 37 1.89 6.60 24.07
C SER A 37 0.51 7.27 24.09
N LEU A 38 -0.47 6.63 24.73
CA LEU A 38 -1.81 7.17 24.93
C LEU A 38 -1.72 8.47 25.71
N SER A 39 -1.01 8.49 26.84
CA SER A 39 -0.85 9.68 27.70
C SER A 39 -0.19 10.85 26.96
N LYS A 40 0.78 10.59 26.08
CA LYS A 40 1.42 11.62 25.24
C LYS A 40 0.49 12.21 24.20
N VAL A 41 -0.37 11.38 23.63
CA VAL A 41 -1.31 11.78 22.58
C VAL A 41 -2.54 12.46 23.18
N THR A 42 -2.99 12.04 24.36
CA THR A 42 -4.16 12.62 25.02
C THR A 42 -3.81 13.82 25.88
N ASP A 43 -2.55 13.96 26.29
CA ASP A 43 -2.06 15.01 27.19
C ASP A 43 -2.88 15.04 28.51
N CYS A 44 -3.35 13.85 28.94
CA CYS A 44 -4.28 13.73 30.07
C CYS A 44 -3.57 13.55 31.41
N PHE A 45 -2.28 13.19 31.41
CA PHE A 45 -1.48 12.99 32.61
C PHE A 45 -0.21 13.82 32.56
N SER A 46 0.05 14.58 33.61
CA SER A 46 1.28 15.37 33.77
C SER A 46 2.48 14.47 34.02
N ARG A 47 2.30 13.39 34.79
CA ARG A 47 3.36 12.44 35.16
C ARG A 47 2.81 11.02 35.29
N ILE A 48 3.66 10.04 35.00
CA ILE A 48 3.37 8.60 35.10
C ILE A 48 4.43 7.95 36.00
N GLY A 49 4.02 7.06 36.89
CA GLY A 49 4.92 6.33 37.77
C GLY A 49 4.52 4.87 37.94
N LEU A 50 5.49 4.02 38.27
CA LEU A 50 5.31 2.60 38.57
C LEU A 50 5.90 2.28 39.94
N LEU A 51 5.05 1.87 40.87
CA LEU A 51 5.41 1.41 42.20
C LEU A 51 5.00 -0.05 42.35
N ALA A 52 5.97 -0.93 42.60
CA ALA A 52 5.71 -2.31 42.96
C ALA A 52 5.85 -2.50 44.47
N TYR A 53 4.93 -3.24 45.08
CA TYR A 53 5.04 -3.70 46.47
C TYR A 53 5.07 -5.23 46.52
N ARG A 54 5.63 -5.75 47.61
CA ARG A 54 5.68 -7.18 47.94
C ARG A 54 5.38 -7.36 49.42
N ASP A 55 5.52 -8.57 49.92
CA ASP A 55 5.38 -8.84 51.34
C ASP A 55 6.68 -8.71 52.14
N TYR A 56 6.52 -8.69 53.47
CA TYR A 56 7.58 -8.58 54.48
C TYR A 56 8.44 -9.85 54.63
N ASP A 57 8.10 -10.92 53.92
CA ASP A 57 8.95 -12.11 53.80
C ASP A 57 10.08 -11.94 52.76
N THR A 58 10.07 -10.82 52.02
CA THR A 58 11.08 -10.50 51.00
C THR A 58 12.10 -9.45 51.46
N GLY A 59 13.33 -9.55 50.93
CA GLY A 59 14.38 -8.54 51.19
C GLY A 59 14.19 -7.21 50.45
N GLU A 60 13.27 -7.12 49.49
CA GLU A 60 13.03 -5.94 48.64
C GLU A 60 11.52 -5.64 48.58
N LEU A 61 11.03 -4.95 49.62
CA LEU A 61 9.62 -4.70 49.89
C LEU A 61 8.94 -3.75 48.89
N LEU A 62 9.65 -2.69 48.49
CA LEU A 62 9.13 -1.64 47.61
C LEU A 62 10.12 -1.38 46.48
N ASP A 63 9.59 -1.23 45.27
CA ASP A 63 10.39 -0.88 44.10
C ASP A 63 9.73 0.23 43.28
N TRP A 64 10.41 1.37 43.15
CA TRP A 64 9.86 2.60 42.59
C TRP A 64 10.61 3.04 41.33
N SER A 65 9.87 3.38 40.27
CA SER A 65 10.45 3.81 38.99
C SER A 65 10.93 5.26 38.97
N GLY A 66 10.42 6.13 39.84
CA GLY A 66 10.45 7.57 39.61
C GLY A 66 9.26 8.06 38.77
N TRP A 67 9.05 9.37 38.76
CA TRP A 67 8.04 10.02 37.93
C TRP A 67 8.58 10.30 36.53
N TYR A 68 7.89 9.81 35.51
CA TYR A 68 8.11 10.10 34.09
C TYR A 68 7.18 11.23 33.64
N SER A 69 7.66 12.27 32.95
CA SER A 69 6.82 13.38 32.49
C SER A 69 6.66 13.32 30.96
N PRO A 70 5.47 12.99 30.43
CA PRO A 70 5.25 12.86 28.98
C PRO A 70 5.68 14.08 28.15
N SER A 71 5.64 15.27 28.75
CA SER A 71 5.90 16.57 28.12
C SER A 71 7.32 17.11 28.34
N SER A 72 8.17 16.43 29.12
CA SER A 72 9.56 16.87 29.34
C SER A 72 10.47 16.50 28.17
N LEU A 73 11.45 17.35 27.89
CA LEU A 73 12.49 17.14 26.87
C LEU A 73 13.83 16.67 27.49
N SER A 74 13.89 16.39 28.78
CA SER A 74 15.12 15.98 29.47
C SER A 74 15.47 14.51 29.21
N ASN A 75 16.76 14.22 29.02
CA ASN A 75 17.28 12.86 28.81
C ASN A 75 17.48 12.07 30.13
N GLU A 76 17.13 12.64 31.28
CA GLU A 76 17.32 12.04 32.62
C GLU A 76 16.04 11.37 33.18
N GLU A 77 15.00 11.22 32.35
CA GLU A 77 13.74 10.61 32.80
C GLU A 77 13.85 9.10 33.01
N PRO A 78 13.10 8.53 33.97
CA PRO A 78 13.11 7.10 34.20
C PRO A 78 12.49 6.33 33.03
N ASP A 79 13.17 5.28 32.59
CA ASP A 79 12.62 4.35 31.61
C ASP A 79 11.65 3.37 32.31
N LEU A 80 10.36 3.74 32.27
CA LEU A 80 9.29 2.93 32.86
C LEU A 80 9.18 1.54 32.24
N VAL A 81 9.49 1.40 30.94
CA VAL A 81 9.40 0.11 30.23
C VAL A 81 10.52 -0.80 30.67
N ALA A 82 11.76 -0.31 30.71
CA ALA A 82 12.89 -1.04 31.26
C ALA A 82 12.65 -1.41 32.74
N LYS A 83 12.02 -0.52 33.51
CA LYS A 83 11.67 -0.80 34.90
C LYS A 83 10.67 -1.94 35.02
N ALA A 84 9.56 -1.91 34.26
CA ALA A 84 8.57 -2.99 34.24
C ALA A 84 9.17 -4.34 33.81
N GLN A 85 10.13 -4.34 32.89
CA GLN A 85 10.87 -5.55 32.47
C GLN A 85 11.80 -6.10 33.58
N SER A 86 12.29 -5.24 34.46
CA SER A 86 13.16 -5.65 35.57
C SER A 86 12.41 -6.26 36.76
N LEU A 87 11.09 -6.04 36.86
CA LEU A 87 10.28 -6.56 37.95
C LEU A 87 10.19 -8.09 37.88
N LYS A 88 10.58 -8.75 38.97
CA LYS A 88 10.47 -10.20 39.15
C LYS A 88 9.46 -10.52 40.26
N PRO A 89 8.57 -11.51 40.05
CA PRO A 89 7.64 -11.96 41.07
C PRO A 89 8.42 -12.68 42.19
N ARG A 90 8.26 -12.24 43.44
CA ARG A 90 9.00 -12.75 44.62
C ARG A 90 8.18 -12.59 45.91
N GLY A 91 8.27 -13.56 46.83
CA GLY A 91 7.57 -13.52 48.13
C GLY A 91 6.18 -14.12 48.10
N GLY A 92 5.46 -13.97 49.22
CA GLY A 92 4.05 -14.39 49.39
C GLY A 92 3.89 -15.61 50.31
N SER A 93 4.49 -15.59 51.50
CA SER A 93 4.40 -16.68 52.48
C SER A 93 3.04 -16.79 53.16
N ASP A 94 2.31 -15.68 53.36
CA ASP A 94 0.88 -15.69 53.67
C ASP A 94 0.04 -15.19 52.50
N ILE A 95 -1.28 -15.36 52.64
CA ILE A 95 -2.24 -15.04 51.58
C ILE A 95 -2.48 -13.53 51.47
N PRO A 96 -2.63 -12.75 52.57
CA PRO A 96 -2.74 -11.30 52.45
C PRO A 96 -1.38 -10.67 52.16
N GLU A 97 -1.38 -9.52 51.50
CA GLU A 97 -0.17 -8.86 51.00
C GLU A 97 -0.07 -7.42 51.54
N ALA A 98 1.14 -6.85 51.51
CA ALA A 98 1.46 -5.52 52.08
C ALA A 98 0.94 -4.32 51.26
N THR A 99 -0.33 -4.38 50.85
CA THR A 99 -1.00 -3.34 50.07
C THR A 99 -1.05 -2.01 50.84
N LYS A 100 -1.23 -2.04 52.17
CA LYS A 100 -1.31 -0.83 53.00
C LYS A 100 0.01 -0.07 52.96
N THR A 101 1.12 -0.79 53.04
CA THR A 101 2.46 -0.25 52.84
C THR A 101 2.67 0.33 51.44
N GLY A 102 2.21 -0.37 50.39
CA GLY A 102 2.24 0.16 49.02
C GLY A 102 1.49 1.50 48.89
N LEU A 103 0.30 1.59 49.48
CA LEU A 103 -0.54 2.80 49.49
C LEU A 103 0.06 3.93 50.35
N ALA A 104 0.71 3.62 51.47
CA ALA A 104 1.41 4.61 52.30
C ALA A 104 2.55 5.27 51.50
N ARG A 105 3.35 4.45 50.81
CA ARG A 105 4.41 4.94 49.92
C ARG A 105 3.84 5.71 48.73
N ALA A 106 2.73 5.27 48.15
CA ALA A 106 2.04 6.01 47.09
C ALA A 106 1.64 7.42 47.57
N TYR A 107 1.02 7.53 48.75
CA TYR A 107 0.60 8.80 49.32
C TYR A 107 1.78 9.75 49.58
N GLU A 108 2.93 9.22 50.03
CA GLU A 108 4.16 10.01 50.17
C GLU A 108 4.58 10.65 48.84
N LEU A 109 4.53 9.88 47.74
CA LEU A 109 4.95 10.30 46.39
C LEU A 109 3.98 11.25 45.67
N MET A 110 2.70 11.24 46.08
CA MET A 110 1.66 12.12 45.54
C MET A 110 1.91 13.59 45.90
N ARG A 111 1.32 14.51 45.13
CA ARG A 111 1.34 15.96 45.38
C ARG A 111 -0.07 16.50 45.62
N ALA A 112 -0.19 17.61 46.35
CA ALA A 112 -1.48 18.13 46.81
C ALA A 112 -2.24 18.96 45.74
N ASP A 113 -1.52 19.47 44.75
CA ASP A 113 -1.99 20.29 43.63
C ASP A 113 -2.57 19.48 42.46
N ALA A 114 -2.41 18.15 42.46
CA ALA A 114 -2.92 17.25 41.42
C ALA A 114 -3.79 16.13 42.01
N THR A 115 -4.68 15.56 41.19
CA THR A 115 -5.37 14.31 41.53
C THR A 115 -4.60 13.12 40.95
N THR A 116 -4.22 12.16 41.79
CA THR A 116 -3.50 10.96 41.32
C THR A 116 -4.47 9.83 41.00
N ILE A 117 -4.50 9.40 39.74
CA ILE A 117 -5.19 8.18 39.33
C ILE A 117 -4.30 6.99 39.67
N ILE A 118 -4.78 6.08 40.52
CA ILE A 118 -4.03 4.89 40.92
C ILE A 118 -4.65 3.68 40.23
N LEU A 119 -3.87 2.97 39.41
CA LEU A 119 -4.23 1.65 38.89
C LEU A 119 -3.61 0.60 39.80
N LEU A 120 -4.44 -0.05 40.62
CA LEU A 120 -4.01 -1.06 41.60
C LEU A 120 -4.25 -2.47 41.05
N TYR A 121 -3.19 -3.23 40.85
CA TYR A 121 -3.23 -4.65 40.44
C TYR A 121 -2.84 -5.57 41.59
N THR A 122 -3.68 -6.55 41.92
CA THR A 122 -3.40 -7.54 42.97
C THR A 122 -4.35 -8.74 42.87
N ASP A 123 -3.89 -9.89 43.34
CA ASP A 123 -4.64 -11.15 43.42
C ASP A 123 -4.90 -11.61 44.86
N ALA A 124 -4.42 -10.86 45.85
CA ALA A 124 -4.53 -11.12 47.27
C ALA A 124 -5.29 -10.02 48.03
N PRO A 125 -5.84 -10.28 49.23
CA PRO A 125 -6.38 -9.23 50.10
C PRO A 125 -5.26 -8.40 50.79
N PRO A 126 -5.57 -7.20 51.31
CA PRO A 126 -4.65 -6.49 52.19
C PRO A 126 -4.56 -7.18 53.56
N HIS A 127 -3.46 -7.00 54.30
CA HIS A 127 -3.43 -7.42 55.70
C HIS A 127 -4.42 -6.62 56.54
N THR A 128 -5.27 -7.34 57.27
CA THR A 128 -6.18 -6.78 58.27
C THR A 128 -6.23 -7.69 59.49
N PHE A 129 -6.79 -7.22 60.60
CA PHE A 129 -7.02 -8.08 61.76
C PHE A 129 -7.98 -9.26 61.48
N ALA A 130 -8.83 -9.16 60.45
CA ALA A 130 -9.78 -10.20 60.10
C ALA A 130 -9.12 -11.39 59.37
N ASN A 131 -8.20 -11.11 58.44
CA ASN A 131 -7.54 -12.13 57.61
C ASN A 131 -6.09 -12.47 58.04
N GLY A 132 -5.42 -11.60 58.81
CA GLY A 132 -4.08 -11.82 59.34
C GLY A 132 -4.04 -12.37 60.78
N SER A 133 -2.83 -12.45 61.35
CA SER A 133 -2.61 -12.82 62.74
C SER A 133 -1.41 -12.11 63.34
N MET A 134 -1.59 -11.48 64.51
CA MET A 134 -0.49 -10.82 65.24
C MET A 134 0.44 -11.79 65.98
N THR A 135 0.05 -13.06 66.13
CA THR A 135 0.73 -14.05 66.98
C THR A 135 1.34 -15.21 66.22
N LYS A 136 0.92 -15.47 64.98
CA LYS A 136 1.48 -16.54 64.15
C LYS A 136 2.72 -16.03 63.42
N ASN A 137 3.83 -16.74 63.54
CA ASN A 137 5.09 -16.41 62.86
C ASN A 137 5.00 -16.45 61.32
N CYS A 138 4.00 -17.14 60.77
CA CYS A 138 3.76 -17.23 59.33
C CYS A 138 2.81 -16.15 58.80
N SER A 139 2.50 -15.11 59.58
CA SER A 139 1.65 -14.00 59.11
C SER A 139 2.43 -12.69 59.12
N ASN A 140 2.34 -11.94 58.04
CA ASN A 140 3.07 -10.69 57.87
C ASN A 140 2.33 -9.45 58.38
N LEU A 141 1.08 -9.59 58.84
CA LEU A 141 0.32 -8.52 59.49
C LEU A 141 1.10 -7.82 60.61
N ARG A 142 1.82 -8.58 61.46
CA ARG A 142 2.60 -7.99 62.56
C ARG A 142 3.72 -7.11 62.05
N HIS A 143 4.45 -7.56 61.04
CA HIS A 143 5.56 -6.82 60.43
C HIS A 143 5.06 -5.55 59.73
N GLU A 144 3.95 -5.63 58.99
CA GLU A 144 3.33 -4.47 58.37
C GLU A 144 2.83 -3.45 59.42
N GLN A 145 2.18 -3.92 60.47
CA GLN A 145 1.69 -3.06 61.55
C GLN A 145 2.84 -2.35 62.27
N GLU A 146 3.95 -3.04 62.56
CA GLU A 146 5.15 -2.47 63.17
C GLU A 146 5.78 -1.40 62.28
N ALA A 147 5.85 -1.63 60.96
CA ALA A 147 6.40 -0.69 59.99
C ALA A 147 5.53 0.56 59.80
N LEU A 148 4.20 0.42 59.82
CA LEU A 148 3.26 1.54 59.62
C LEU A 148 3.04 2.34 60.91
N SER A 149 2.91 1.67 62.07
CA SER A 149 2.51 2.34 63.31
C SER A 149 3.65 3.06 64.03
N ASN A 150 4.90 2.69 63.76
CA ASN A 150 6.06 3.26 64.46
C ASN A 150 6.70 4.38 63.63
N PRO A 151 6.56 5.66 64.03
CA PRO A 151 7.11 6.79 63.27
C PRO A 151 8.65 6.82 63.26
N ASP A 152 9.29 6.19 64.25
CA ASP A 152 10.74 6.25 64.48
C ASP A 152 11.52 5.07 63.84
N VAL A 153 10.84 4.14 63.16
CA VAL A 153 11.50 3.03 62.46
C VAL A 153 12.00 3.50 61.09
N PRO A 154 13.31 3.45 60.82
CA PRO A 154 13.84 3.72 59.50
C PRO A 154 13.28 2.69 58.51
N THR A 155 12.71 3.16 57.40
CA THR A 155 12.22 2.30 56.32
C THR A 155 13.19 2.32 55.15
N THR A 156 13.08 1.38 54.23
CA THR A 156 13.82 1.41 52.95
C THR A 156 13.54 2.69 52.15
N SER A 157 12.46 3.41 52.47
CA SER A 157 12.03 4.67 51.87
C SER A 157 12.57 5.96 52.50
N GLY A 158 13.17 5.92 53.70
CA GLY A 158 13.66 7.13 54.38
C GLY A 158 13.82 7.02 55.91
N PRO A 159 14.27 8.12 56.58
CA PRO A 159 14.53 8.14 58.03
C PRO A 159 13.25 8.13 58.88
N VAL A 160 12.10 8.39 58.29
CA VAL A 160 10.77 8.39 58.94
C VAL A 160 9.84 7.51 58.10
N SER A 161 9.00 6.69 58.74
CA SER A 161 8.09 5.76 58.06
C SER A 161 7.19 6.49 57.04
N TYR A 162 7.42 6.22 55.76
CA TYR A 162 6.69 6.75 54.58
C TYR A 162 6.43 8.26 54.63
N GLY A 163 7.49 9.06 54.87
CA GLY A 163 7.40 10.52 54.94
C GLY A 163 6.61 11.05 56.15
N GLY A 164 6.41 10.22 57.17
CA GLY A 164 5.62 10.54 58.37
C GLY A 164 4.16 10.13 58.29
N PHE A 165 3.70 9.59 57.16
CA PHE A 165 2.29 9.24 56.95
C PHE A 165 1.95 7.78 57.26
N GLY A 166 2.95 6.92 57.52
CA GLY A 166 2.75 5.47 57.70
C GLY A 166 1.61 5.09 58.66
N HIS A 167 1.52 5.77 59.80
CA HIS A 167 0.54 5.47 60.84
C HIS A 167 -0.93 5.64 60.37
N ASN A 168 -1.17 6.49 59.37
CA ASN A 168 -2.50 6.71 58.79
C ASN A 168 -2.96 5.58 57.87
N PHE A 169 -2.00 4.75 57.42
CA PHE A 169 -2.25 3.61 56.54
C PHE A 169 -2.24 2.29 57.29
N ALA A 170 -1.99 2.30 58.60
CA ALA A 170 -2.02 1.10 59.43
C ALA A 170 -3.42 0.45 59.50
N ASP A 171 -4.47 1.21 59.19
CA ASP A 171 -5.87 0.82 59.19
C ASP A 171 -6.51 1.06 57.81
N TRP A 172 -7.25 0.08 57.28
CA TRP A 172 -7.82 0.14 55.91
C TRP A 172 -8.82 1.28 55.69
N VAL A 173 -9.66 1.57 56.69
CA VAL A 173 -10.65 2.66 56.63
C VAL A 173 -9.94 4.01 56.63
N SER A 174 -8.96 4.17 57.51
CA SER A 174 -8.10 5.36 57.60
C SER A 174 -7.34 5.59 56.30
N ALA A 175 -6.70 4.56 55.74
CA ALA A 175 -6.00 4.65 54.45
C ALA A 175 -6.92 5.18 53.34
N SER A 176 -8.15 4.68 53.27
CA SER A 176 -9.16 5.10 52.29
C SER A 176 -9.62 6.56 52.49
N ASN A 177 -9.75 7.02 53.73
CA ASN A 177 -10.10 8.40 54.08
C ASN A 177 -8.99 9.40 53.75
N TRP A 178 -7.73 9.00 53.90
CA TRP A 178 -6.58 9.82 53.51
C TRP A 178 -6.48 9.94 51.99
N LEU A 179 -6.59 8.83 51.26
CA LEU A 179 -6.53 8.82 49.80
C LEU A 179 -7.70 9.59 49.16
N SER A 180 -8.88 9.62 49.79
CA SER A 180 -10.05 10.34 49.28
C SER A 180 -10.03 11.86 49.55
N LYS A 181 -8.94 12.40 50.12
CA LYS A 181 -8.82 13.81 50.56
C LYS A 181 -9.81 14.22 51.66
N ARG A 182 -10.35 13.25 52.41
CA ARG A 182 -11.25 13.53 53.56
C ARG A 182 -10.46 13.89 54.81
N CYS A 183 -9.33 13.23 55.02
CA CYS A 183 -8.41 13.51 56.13
C CYS A 183 -7.10 14.19 55.68
N GLY A 184 -6.63 13.89 54.47
CA GLY A 184 -5.39 14.42 53.91
C GLY A 184 -5.57 15.58 52.93
N ASP A 185 -4.47 16.21 52.55
CA ASP A 185 -4.40 17.29 51.55
C ASP A 185 -4.28 16.78 50.10
N LYS A 186 -3.84 15.53 49.92
CA LYS A 186 -3.66 14.88 48.61
C LYS A 186 -4.89 14.06 48.24
N LYS A 187 -5.17 13.96 46.93
CA LYS A 187 -6.34 13.26 46.40
C LYS A 187 -5.93 12.16 45.45
N ALA A 188 -6.42 10.95 45.69
CA ALA A 188 -6.33 9.82 44.78
C ALA A 188 -7.72 9.39 44.28
N GLN A 189 -7.73 8.77 43.10
CA GLN A 189 -8.88 8.04 42.56
C GLN A 189 -8.39 6.64 42.19
N VAL A 190 -8.86 5.61 42.89
CA VAL A 190 -8.26 4.27 42.82
C VAL A 190 -9.11 3.32 41.99
N PHE A 191 -8.52 2.81 40.90
CA PHE A 191 -9.08 1.76 40.07
C PHE A 191 -8.41 0.44 40.40
N CYS A 192 -9.15 -0.49 41.00
CA CYS A 192 -8.65 -1.80 41.38
C CYS A 192 -8.95 -2.81 40.27
N ILE A 193 -7.94 -3.57 39.84
CA ILE A 193 -8.06 -4.63 38.83
C ILE A 193 -7.60 -5.93 39.49
N LEU A 194 -8.58 -6.77 39.83
CA LEU A 194 -8.41 -7.94 40.69
C LEU A 194 -8.44 -9.25 39.90
N ASP A 195 -7.72 -10.24 40.42
CA ASP A 195 -7.69 -11.58 39.87
C ASP A 195 -9.03 -12.32 39.91
N TYR A 196 -9.28 -13.14 38.90
CA TYR A 196 -10.50 -13.94 38.84
C TYR A 196 -10.58 -14.97 39.99
N ASN A 197 -9.46 -15.45 40.51
CA ASN A 197 -9.41 -16.39 41.64
C ASN A 197 -9.52 -15.73 43.01
N MET A 198 -9.44 -14.40 43.10
CA MET A 198 -9.59 -13.73 44.38
C MET A 198 -10.94 -14.07 45.00
N ASP A 199 -10.93 -14.51 46.26
CA ASP A 199 -12.16 -14.81 47.01
C ASP A 199 -13.06 -13.58 46.99
N ILE A 200 -14.32 -13.79 46.63
CA ILE A 200 -15.32 -12.73 46.54
C ILE A 200 -15.54 -12.01 47.87
N GLN A 201 -15.23 -12.64 49.02
CA GLN A 201 -15.25 -11.96 50.33
C GLN A 201 -14.15 -10.91 50.46
N HIS A 202 -13.01 -11.12 49.79
CA HIS A 202 -11.86 -10.21 49.81
C HIS A 202 -11.97 -9.07 48.80
N VAL A 203 -12.74 -9.26 47.71
CA VAL A 203 -13.05 -8.20 46.73
C VAL A 203 -13.67 -6.97 47.40
N GLY A 204 -14.41 -7.16 48.50
CA GLY A 204 -15.01 -6.08 49.27
C GLY A 204 -14.02 -5.01 49.75
N TYR A 205 -12.79 -5.38 50.13
CA TYR A 205 -11.79 -4.40 50.60
C TYR A 205 -11.42 -3.40 49.51
N TYR A 206 -11.15 -3.89 48.30
CA TYR A 206 -10.78 -3.08 47.15
C TYR A 206 -11.98 -2.32 46.58
N ASN A 207 -13.18 -2.90 46.64
CA ASN A 207 -14.40 -2.20 46.26
C ASN A 207 -14.67 -1.01 47.20
N TYR A 208 -14.44 -1.18 48.51
CA TYR A 208 -14.52 -0.10 49.49
C TYR A 208 -13.50 1.01 49.19
N LEU A 209 -12.23 0.66 48.95
CA LEU A 209 -11.18 1.63 48.60
C LEU A 209 -11.54 2.43 47.33
N SER A 210 -11.97 1.73 46.27
CA SER A 210 -12.40 2.37 45.03
C SER A 210 -13.62 3.26 45.23
N ALA A 211 -14.63 2.83 45.99
CA ALA A 211 -15.83 3.63 46.26
C ALA A 211 -15.50 4.89 47.06
N MET A 212 -14.67 4.78 48.11
CA MET A 212 -14.30 5.91 48.96
C MET A 212 -13.47 6.97 48.22
N THR A 213 -12.64 6.54 47.27
CA THR A 213 -11.78 7.42 46.45
C THR A 213 -12.46 7.90 45.16
N GLY A 214 -13.70 7.48 44.90
CA GLY A 214 -14.44 7.81 43.68
C GLY A 214 -13.87 7.17 42.40
N GLY A 215 -13.19 6.02 42.53
CA GLY A 215 -12.73 5.17 41.44
C GLY A 215 -13.68 3.99 41.18
N ALA A 216 -13.16 2.87 40.66
CA ALA A 216 -13.95 1.67 40.35
C ALA A 216 -13.17 0.37 40.57
N CYS A 217 -13.85 -0.70 40.99
CA CYS A 217 -13.24 -1.99 41.27
C CYS A 217 -13.72 -3.04 40.26
N PHE A 218 -12.76 -3.72 39.63
CA PHE A 218 -12.99 -4.73 38.61
C PHE A 218 -12.42 -6.08 39.03
N ARG A 219 -13.18 -7.14 38.76
CA ARG A 219 -12.72 -8.52 38.88
C ARG A 219 -12.64 -9.14 37.49
N LEU A 220 -11.48 -9.64 37.11
CA LEU A 220 -11.27 -10.23 35.78
C LEU A 220 -12.10 -11.50 35.59
N THR A 221 -12.44 -11.80 34.33
CA THR A 221 -13.00 -13.10 33.94
C THR A 221 -11.91 -14.15 33.80
N VAL A 222 -10.74 -13.72 33.31
CA VAL A 222 -9.53 -14.51 33.09
C VAL A 222 -8.34 -13.58 33.29
N SER A 223 -7.29 -14.04 33.97
CA SER A 223 -6.09 -13.24 34.28
C SER A 223 -4.92 -13.51 33.33
N ASP A 224 -5.20 -13.64 32.03
CA ASP A 224 -4.16 -13.61 31.02
C ASP A 224 -3.74 -12.15 30.74
N TYR A 225 -2.52 -11.99 30.20
CA TYR A 225 -1.95 -10.66 29.97
C TYR A 225 -2.69 -9.83 28.90
N THR A 226 -3.46 -10.47 28.02
CA THR A 226 -4.24 -9.78 26.98
C THR A 226 -5.50 -9.18 27.59
N SER A 227 -6.19 -9.95 28.44
CA SER A 227 -7.40 -9.57 29.15
C SER A 227 -7.13 -8.41 30.11
N ILE A 228 -6.06 -8.48 30.89
CA ILE A 228 -5.62 -7.41 31.80
C ILE A 228 -5.35 -6.12 30.99
N SER A 229 -4.50 -6.19 29.98
CA SER A 229 -4.14 -5.03 29.14
C SER A 229 -5.37 -4.39 28.48
N THR A 230 -6.27 -5.21 27.93
CA THR A 230 -7.50 -4.76 27.25
C THR A 230 -8.40 -3.99 28.22
N LEU A 231 -8.65 -4.56 29.41
CA LEU A 231 -9.51 -3.93 30.40
C LEU A 231 -8.90 -2.62 30.91
N THR A 232 -7.60 -2.59 31.21
CA THR A 232 -6.89 -1.38 31.66
C THR A 232 -7.03 -0.23 30.66
N ILE A 233 -6.77 -0.49 29.38
CA ILE A 233 -6.84 0.55 28.35
C ILE A 233 -8.28 1.06 28.18
N GLU A 234 -9.28 0.18 28.16
CA GLU A 234 -10.68 0.59 28.01
C GLU A 234 -11.19 1.37 29.25
N ILE A 235 -10.73 1.03 30.47
CA ILE A 235 -10.99 1.84 31.68
C ILE A 235 -10.42 3.25 31.53
N LEU A 236 -9.16 3.37 31.10
CA LEU A 236 -8.51 4.67 30.92
C LEU A 236 -9.20 5.51 29.83
N LEU A 237 -9.59 4.89 28.71
CA LEU A 237 -10.32 5.57 27.62
C LEU A 237 -11.69 6.07 28.07
N ALA A 238 -12.43 5.23 28.81
CA ALA A 238 -13.73 5.61 29.35
C ALA A 238 -13.61 6.73 30.41
N TRP A 239 -12.62 6.65 31.29
CA TRP A 239 -12.32 7.71 32.26
C TRP A 239 -11.96 9.04 31.57
N MET A 240 -11.20 8.99 30.48
CA MET A 240 -10.87 10.18 29.66
C MET A 240 -12.08 10.77 28.92
N GLY A 241 -13.23 10.08 28.89
CA GLY A 241 -14.43 10.51 28.18
C GLY A 241 -14.33 10.36 26.66
N VAL A 242 -13.47 9.45 26.17
CA VAL A 242 -13.33 9.19 24.73
C VAL A 242 -14.49 8.29 24.28
N ALA A 243 -15.56 8.89 23.75
CA ALA A 243 -16.64 8.14 23.13
C ALA A 243 -16.18 7.50 21.81
N LYS A 244 -16.52 6.22 21.59
CA LYS A 244 -16.35 5.60 20.26
C LYS A 244 -17.32 6.28 19.29
N ALA A 245 -16.83 6.68 18.12
CA ALA A 245 -17.58 7.44 17.11
C ALA A 245 -18.81 6.72 16.51
N LYS A 246 -19.04 5.44 16.85
CA LYS A 246 -20.20 4.67 16.40
C LYS A 246 -20.84 3.97 17.60
N PRO A 247 -22.18 4.06 17.79
CA PRO A 247 -22.89 3.12 18.63
C PRO A 247 -22.84 1.75 17.95
N GLU A 248 -22.06 0.83 18.51
CA GLU A 248 -22.06 -0.57 18.07
C GLU A 248 -23.46 -1.16 18.32
N MET A 249 -24.02 -1.85 17.32
CA MET A 249 -25.36 -2.45 17.38
C MET A 249 -25.45 -3.59 18.43
N THR A 250 -24.29 -4.10 18.86
CA THR A 250 -24.11 -5.01 20.00
C THR A 250 -23.02 -4.46 20.92
N PRO A 251 -23.26 -4.31 22.24
CA PRO A 251 -22.24 -3.80 23.16
C PRO A 251 -21.06 -4.78 23.25
N LYS A 252 -19.86 -4.34 22.87
CA LYS A 252 -18.62 -5.09 23.11
C LYS A 252 -18.47 -5.39 24.61
N LEU A 253 -18.36 -6.67 24.94
CA LEU A 253 -18.08 -7.13 26.30
C LEU A 253 -16.59 -7.09 26.56
N PHE A 254 -16.20 -6.65 27.75
CA PHE A 254 -14.81 -6.61 28.21
C PHE A 254 -14.53 -7.73 29.22
N PRO A 255 -13.28 -8.20 29.35
CA PRO A 255 -12.92 -9.37 30.15
C PRO A 255 -12.87 -9.08 31.66
N GLY A 256 -13.97 -8.61 32.23
CA GLY A 256 -14.09 -8.35 33.66
C GLY A 256 -15.51 -7.98 34.09
N TYR A 257 -15.71 -7.94 35.40
CA TYR A 257 -16.93 -7.51 36.05
C TYR A 257 -16.66 -6.28 36.91
N LEU A 258 -17.48 -5.24 36.76
CA LEU A 258 -17.51 -4.09 37.66
C LEU A 258 -18.25 -4.47 38.95
N SER A 259 -17.60 -4.29 40.10
CA SER A 259 -18.20 -4.50 41.42
C SER A 259 -18.89 -3.23 41.91
N ARG A 260 -20.14 -3.34 42.37
CA ARG A 260 -20.92 -2.20 42.91
C ARG A 260 -21.75 -2.60 44.11
N TYR A 261 -21.72 -1.79 45.17
CA TYR A 261 -22.60 -1.96 46.31
C TYR A 261 -24.07 -1.70 45.96
N TYR A 262 -24.99 -2.42 46.61
CA TYR A 262 -26.43 -2.13 46.49
C TYR A 262 -26.82 -0.82 47.18
N SER A 263 -26.13 -0.47 48.27
CA SER A 263 -26.27 0.79 48.98
C SER A 263 -24.92 1.23 49.53
N LEU A 264 -24.71 2.55 49.58
CA LEU A 264 -23.53 3.21 50.18
C LEU A 264 -23.87 3.81 51.56
N ASP A 265 -25.05 3.53 52.11
CA ASP A 265 -25.49 4.09 53.39
C ASP A 265 -24.48 3.75 54.51
N ASN A 266 -23.99 4.77 55.21
CA ASN A 266 -23.04 4.65 56.31
C ASN A 266 -21.62 4.17 55.92
N ILE A 267 -21.28 4.13 54.62
CA ILE A 267 -19.92 3.77 54.19
C ILE A 267 -18.85 4.74 54.72
N GLU A 268 -19.22 6.02 54.90
CA GLU A 268 -18.31 7.07 55.35
C GLU A 268 -18.23 7.20 56.89
N THR A 269 -19.07 6.49 57.64
CA THR A 269 -19.15 6.61 59.11
C THR A 269 -18.37 5.54 59.86
N LEU A 270 -17.67 4.65 59.13
CA LEU A 270 -16.88 3.58 59.73
C LEU A 270 -15.70 4.15 60.51
N GLU A 271 -15.43 3.59 61.68
CA GLU A 271 -14.35 4.07 62.55
C GLU A 271 -12.98 3.47 62.17
N ASN A 272 -12.93 2.17 61.88
CA ASN A 272 -11.71 1.41 61.56
C ASN A 272 -12.05 0.07 60.88
N GLU A 273 -11.04 -0.66 60.42
CA GLU A 273 -11.15 -1.95 59.70
C GLU A 273 -11.73 -3.09 60.56
N SER A 274 -11.77 -2.93 61.88
CA SER A 274 -12.35 -3.90 62.82
C SER A 274 -13.78 -3.54 63.27
N ASP A 275 -14.34 -2.44 62.76
CA ASP A 275 -15.70 -2.01 63.07
C ASP A 275 -16.73 -3.05 62.58
N PRO A 276 -17.56 -3.63 63.46
CA PRO A 276 -18.60 -4.58 63.05
C PRO A 276 -19.56 -4.03 61.98
N ASN A 277 -19.75 -2.70 61.92
CA ASN A 277 -20.57 -2.04 60.91
C ASN A 277 -19.94 -2.06 59.51
N ALA A 278 -18.67 -2.47 59.39
CA ALA A 278 -17.99 -2.63 58.09
C ALA A 278 -18.35 -3.93 57.38
N ALA A 279 -19.02 -4.88 58.05
CA ALA A 279 -19.43 -6.17 57.48
C ALA A 279 -20.27 -6.09 56.19
N PRO A 280 -21.12 -5.07 55.96
CA PRO A 280 -21.79 -4.84 54.69
C PRO A 280 -20.87 -4.36 53.56
N PHE A 281 -19.61 -4.03 53.82
CA PHE A 281 -18.69 -3.50 52.81
C PHE A 281 -17.51 -4.43 52.52
N PHE A 282 -16.90 -4.98 53.58
CA PHE A 282 -15.77 -5.90 53.48
C PHE A 282 -15.73 -6.88 54.67
N PHE A 283 -14.79 -7.82 54.67
CA PHE A 283 -14.70 -8.88 55.66
C PHE A 283 -14.15 -8.38 57.01
N VAL A 284 -14.80 -8.73 58.15
CA VAL A 284 -14.45 -8.18 59.48
C VAL A 284 -14.20 -9.25 60.57
N SER A 285 -14.63 -10.52 60.42
CA SER A 285 -14.49 -11.50 61.53
C SER A 285 -14.47 -12.99 61.15
N LYS A 286 -13.73 -13.79 61.94
CA LYS A 286 -13.69 -15.27 61.94
C LYS A 286 -14.77 -15.94 62.80
N SER A 287 -15.43 -15.22 63.72
CA SER A 287 -16.39 -15.77 64.70
C SER A 287 -17.86 -15.57 64.31
N ALA A 288 -18.14 -14.82 63.25
CA ALA A 288 -19.47 -14.75 62.66
C ALA A 288 -19.80 -16.12 62.02
N THR A 289 -20.69 -16.84 62.67
CA THR A 289 -21.20 -18.15 62.28
C THR A 289 -21.71 -18.11 60.84
N ARG A 290 -21.63 -19.24 60.13
CA ARG A 290 -22.16 -19.54 58.78
C ARG A 290 -23.61 -19.08 58.54
N LEU A 291 -23.88 -17.79 58.58
CA LEU A 291 -25.08 -17.17 58.06
C LEU A 291 -24.86 -17.06 56.56
N THR A 292 -25.86 -17.42 55.79
CA THR A 292 -25.88 -17.38 54.32
C THR A 292 -25.50 -15.97 53.85
N ILE A 293 -24.20 -15.74 53.59
CA ILE A 293 -23.67 -14.42 53.25
C ILE A 293 -24.21 -14.08 51.87
N ARG A 294 -25.27 -13.26 51.82
CA ARG A 294 -25.63 -12.56 50.61
C ARG A 294 -24.57 -11.47 50.43
N TYR A 295 -23.77 -11.58 49.36
CA TYR A 295 -22.74 -10.58 49.09
C TYR A 295 -23.38 -9.19 48.96
N PRO A 296 -22.83 -8.15 49.59
CA PRO A 296 -23.45 -6.83 49.65
C PRO A 296 -23.24 -5.99 48.39
N PHE A 297 -22.69 -6.59 47.34
CA PHE A 297 -22.43 -5.97 46.04
C PHE A 297 -22.89 -6.90 44.91
N THR A 298 -23.07 -6.30 43.73
CA THR A 298 -23.35 -6.98 42.48
C THR A 298 -22.13 -6.90 41.56
N LEU A 299 -21.96 -7.90 40.71
CA LEU A 299 -20.96 -7.93 39.65
C LEU A 299 -21.66 -7.71 38.31
N LEU A 300 -21.37 -6.59 37.65
CA LEU A 300 -21.92 -6.24 36.35
C LEU A 300 -20.89 -6.56 35.27
N GLN A 301 -21.28 -7.32 34.24
CA GLN A 301 -20.38 -7.61 33.12
C GLN A 301 -19.92 -6.31 32.46
N SER A 302 -18.61 -6.10 32.40
CA SER A 302 -18.04 -4.88 31.82
C SER A 302 -18.39 -4.78 30.33
N SER A 303 -18.86 -3.60 29.93
CA SER A 303 -19.17 -3.23 28.55
C SER A 303 -19.07 -1.71 28.40
N SER A 304 -19.06 -1.21 27.16
CA SER A 304 -19.05 0.23 26.89
C SER A 304 -20.21 0.95 27.58
N ALA A 305 -21.42 0.39 27.53
CA ALA A 305 -22.60 0.95 28.18
C ALA A 305 -22.45 1.07 29.70
N ILE A 306 -21.91 0.03 30.34
CA ILE A 306 -21.67 0.02 31.80
C ILE A 306 -20.62 1.06 32.19
N PHE A 307 -19.57 1.23 31.38
CA PHE A 307 -18.55 2.25 31.63
C PHE A 307 -19.12 3.65 31.47
N ASP A 308 -19.95 3.88 30.45
CA ASP A 308 -20.56 5.19 30.22
C ASP A 308 -21.52 5.61 31.33
N GLU A 309 -22.22 4.65 31.94
CA GLU A 309 -23.21 4.90 32.99
C GLU A 309 -22.57 5.05 34.39
N TYR A 310 -21.57 4.22 34.72
CA TYR A 310 -21.09 4.09 36.09
C TYR A 310 -19.63 4.44 36.33
N LEU A 311 -18.79 4.55 35.29
CA LEU A 311 -17.39 4.90 35.48
C LEU A 311 -17.27 6.41 35.73
N PRO A 312 -16.44 6.85 36.70
CA PRO A 312 -16.12 8.25 36.85
C PRO A 312 -15.44 8.77 35.58
N LYS A 313 -15.82 9.98 35.15
CA LYS A 313 -15.24 10.65 33.99
C LYS A 313 -14.39 11.83 34.44
N LYS A 314 -13.33 12.11 33.70
CA LYS A 314 -12.56 13.34 33.82
C LYS A 314 -13.51 14.54 33.64
N ALA A 315 -13.41 15.54 34.51
CA ALA A 315 -14.37 16.65 34.51
C ALA A 315 -14.33 17.46 33.21
N THR A 316 -13.15 17.53 32.59
CA THR A 316 -12.99 18.08 31.23
C THR A 316 -12.66 16.94 30.24
N PRO A 317 -13.60 16.50 29.38
CA PRO A 317 -13.35 15.46 28.39
C PRO A 317 -12.18 15.81 27.47
N VAL A 318 -11.45 14.79 27.03
CA VAL A 318 -10.33 15.00 26.09
C VAL A 318 -10.88 15.46 24.74
N GLN A 319 -10.18 16.41 24.10
CA GLN A 319 -10.56 16.96 22.79
C GLN A 319 -10.54 15.91 21.68
N ASP A 320 -11.30 16.14 20.60
CA ASP A 320 -11.27 15.31 19.40
C ASP A 320 -9.86 15.31 18.77
N PHE A 321 -9.22 14.14 18.78
CA PHE A 321 -7.85 13.93 18.32
C PHE A 321 -7.66 14.18 16.83
N ALA A 322 -8.65 13.85 16.00
CA ALA A 322 -8.59 14.06 14.56
C ALA A 322 -8.70 15.57 14.24
N LYS A 323 -9.49 16.29 15.03
CA LYS A 323 -9.57 17.74 14.95
C LYS A 323 -8.27 18.42 15.40
N ARG A 324 -7.74 18.05 16.58
CA ARG A 324 -6.45 18.57 17.11
C ARG A 324 -5.28 18.28 16.15
N TYR A 325 -5.28 17.12 15.50
CA TYR A 325 -4.30 16.76 14.47
C TYR A 325 -4.26 17.74 13.31
N THR A 326 -5.43 18.27 12.92
CA THR A 326 -5.54 19.21 11.80
C THR A 326 -5.14 20.63 12.21
N GLU A 327 -5.46 21.04 13.43
CA GLU A 327 -5.31 22.41 13.92
C GLU A 327 -3.91 22.73 14.50
N ASP A 328 -3.22 21.75 15.11
CA ASP A 328 -1.94 21.95 15.80
C ASP A 328 -0.77 21.23 15.08
N PRO A 329 0.16 21.97 14.44
CA PRO A 329 1.32 21.40 13.76
C PRO A 329 2.32 20.67 14.67
N GLN A 330 2.44 21.08 15.94
CA GLN A 330 3.33 20.44 16.90
C GLN A 330 2.72 19.10 17.37
N TYR A 331 1.43 19.11 17.70
CA TYR A 331 0.69 17.90 18.01
C TYR A 331 0.71 16.90 16.86
N LYS A 332 0.55 17.37 15.60
CA LYS A 332 0.67 16.53 14.40
C LYS A 332 1.98 15.73 14.37
N ARG A 333 3.12 16.36 14.68
CA ARG A 333 4.43 15.68 14.72
C ARG A 333 4.49 14.64 15.85
N THR A 334 3.99 14.98 17.03
CA THR A 334 3.95 14.07 18.18
C THR A 334 3.06 12.86 17.90
N ALA A 335 1.86 13.07 17.36
CA ALA A 335 0.92 12.00 17.02
C ALA A 335 1.50 11.03 15.98
N VAL A 336 2.12 11.55 14.92
CA VAL A 336 2.83 10.74 13.90
C VAL A 336 3.97 9.94 14.55
N LYS A 337 4.79 10.58 15.39
CA LYS A 337 5.92 9.92 16.07
C LYS A 337 5.48 8.78 16.99
N GLU A 338 4.47 9.01 17.84
CA GLU A 338 4.00 7.98 18.78
C GLU A 338 3.23 6.87 18.04
N LEU A 339 2.46 7.20 16.99
CA LEU A 339 1.80 6.19 16.16
C LEU A 339 2.81 5.28 15.46
N LYS A 340 3.92 5.84 14.95
CA LYS A 340 5.02 5.05 14.38
C LYS A 340 5.63 4.07 15.39
N LYS A 341 5.89 4.52 16.62
CA LYS A 341 6.41 3.63 17.69
C LYS A 341 5.47 2.46 17.99
N ILE A 342 4.16 2.72 18.01
CA ILE A 342 3.16 1.67 18.21
C ILE A 342 3.20 0.69 17.04
N ILE A 343 3.21 1.19 15.80
CA ILE A 343 3.29 0.35 14.59
C ILE A 343 4.53 -0.54 14.62
N ASP A 344 5.69 0.03 14.95
CA ASP A 344 6.97 -0.68 14.98
C ASP A 344 7.04 -1.76 16.08
N HIS A 345 6.27 -1.61 17.16
CA HIS A 345 6.26 -2.54 18.29
C HIS A 345 5.13 -3.58 18.22
N ASP A 346 3.89 -3.11 18.05
CA ASP A 346 2.69 -3.93 17.93
C ASP A 346 1.59 -3.17 17.16
N VAL A 347 1.49 -3.47 15.85
CA VAL A 347 0.50 -2.86 14.96
C VAL A 347 -0.94 -3.25 15.31
N SER A 348 -1.15 -4.37 16.02
CA SER A 348 -2.50 -4.85 16.37
C SER A 348 -3.25 -3.86 17.27
N VAL A 349 -2.51 -3.11 18.09
CA VAL A 349 -3.03 -2.11 19.03
C VAL A 349 -3.85 -1.01 18.34
N ILE A 350 -3.53 -0.68 17.09
CA ILE A 350 -4.28 0.32 16.31
C ILE A 350 -5.73 -0.11 16.09
N SER A 351 -5.97 -1.41 15.93
CA SER A 351 -7.33 -1.96 15.78
C SER A 351 -8.11 -2.02 17.08
N LEU A 352 -7.42 -2.09 18.22
CA LEU A 352 -8.01 -2.27 19.55
C LEU A 352 -8.35 -0.94 20.23
N ASN A 353 -7.56 0.10 19.97
CA ASN A 353 -7.70 1.41 20.60
C ASN A 353 -8.35 2.43 19.64
N SER A 354 -9.49 3.00 20.05
CA SER A 354 -10.24 3.97 19.25
C SER A 354 -9.47 5.26 18.96
N VAL A 355 -8.58 5.69 19.86
CA VAL A 355 -7.75 6.90 19.70
C VAL A 355 -6.74 6.69 18.58
N PHE A 356 -5.97 5.60 18.64
CA PHE A 356 -4.98 5.27 17.62
C PHE A 356 -5.64 5.00 16.26
N GLY A 357 -6.79 4.33 16.26
CA GLY A 357 -7.58 4.14 15.04
C GLY A 357 -8.07 5.44 14.40
N SER A 358 -8.56 6.39 15.20
CA SER A 358 -8.99 7.70 14.71
C SER A 358 -7.80 8.51 14.15
N LEU A 359 -6.68 8.55 14.88
CA LEU A 359 -5.46 9.23 14.43
C LEU A 359 -4.87 8.60 13.17
N TRP A 360 -4.88 7.28 13.07
CA TRP A 360 -4.47 6.57 11.86
C TRP A 360 -5.26 7.06 10.64
N ARG A 361 -6.60 7.12 10.73
CA ARG A 361 -7.44 7.63 9.63
C ARG A 361 -7.15 9.10 9.30
N ALA A 362 -6.90 9.93 10.31
CA ALA A 362 -6.52 11.33 10.12
C ALA A 362 -5.18 11.45 9.37
N VAL A 363 -4.17 10.66 9.76
CA VAL A 363 -2.86 10.60 9.08
C VAL A 363 -3.00 10.09 7.65
N CYS A 364 -3.78 9.03 7.42
CA CYS A 364 -4.03 8.49 6.07
C CYS A 364 -4.68 9.51 5.13
N SER A 365 -5.50 10.41 5.67
CA SER A 365 -6.21 11.46 4.92
C SER A 365 -5.34 12.68 4.62
N ASP A 366 -4.27 12.92 5.39
CA ASP A 366 -3.38 14.08 5.22
C ASP A 366 -2.29 13.87 4.14
N ARG A 367 -2.70 13.95 2.87
CA ARG A 367 -1.80 13.77 1.71
C ARG A 367 -0.66 14.78 1.62
N LYS A 368 -0.70 15.89 2.38
CA LYS A 368 0.34 16.93 2.35
C LYS A 368 1.46 16.68 3.35
N ASN A 369 1.32 15.69 4.22
CA ASN A 369 2.31 15.38 5.24
C ASN A 369 3.44 14.51 4.67
N PRO A 370 4.70 14.97 4.66
CA PRO A 370 5.82 14.20 4.10
C PRO A 370 6.13 12.91 4.89
N LEU A 371 5.70 12.82 6.16
CA LEU A 371 5.90 11.63 7.00
C LEU A 371 4.81 10.56 6.79
N ARG A 372 3.77 10.86 5.99
CA ARG A 372 2.63 9.95 5.76
C ARG A 372 3.07 8.66 5.09
N ASP A 373 3.83 8.76 3.99
CA ASP A 373 4.15 7.60 3.17
C ASP A 373 5.11 6.64 3.89
N GLU A 374 6.02 7.20 4.71
CA GLU A 374 6.88 6.41 5.60
C GLU A 374 6.06 5.58 6.59
N ILE A 375 5.08 6.20 7.26
CA ILE A 375 4.20 5.52 8.23
C ILE A 375 3.28 4.51 7.54
N ILE A 376 2.72 4.83 6.37
CA ILE A 376 1.86 3.90 5.63
C ILE A 376 2.65 2.67 5.19
N THR A 377 3.87 2.87 4.73
CA THR A 377 4.77 1.77 4.35
C THR A 377 5.12 0.91 5.57
N ALA A 378 5.49 1.53 6.70
CA ALA A 378 5.78 0.81 7.94
C ALA A 378 4.57 0.01 8.44
N PHE A 379 3.37 0.59 8.40
CA PHE A 379 2.13 -0.09 8.77
C PHE A 379 1.86 -1.30 7.88
N GLY A 380 1.94 -1.14 6.55
CA GLY A 380 1.73 -2.24 5.61
C GLY A 380 2.68 -3.41 5.86
N LEU A 381 3.97 -3.11 6.06
CA LEU A 381 5.00 -4.12 6.39
C LEU A 381 4.67 -4.85 7.69
N GLN A 382 4.31 -4.13 8.75
CA GLN A 382 4.04 -4.75 10.06
C GLN A 382 2.74 -5.57 10.05
N VAL A 383 1.71 -5.16 9.29
CA VAL A 383 0.49 -5.96 9.10
C VAL A 383 0.79 -7.29 8.40
N GLU A 384 1.72 -7.31 7.45
CA GLU A 384 2.14 -8.55 6.79
C GLU A 384 2.87 -9.51 7.73
N LEU A 385 3.64 -8.95 8.68
CA LEU A 385 4.46 -9.67 9.67
C LEU A 385 3.66 -10.24 10.85
N ILE A 386 2.36 -9.94 10.99
CA ILE A 386 1.51 -10.52 12.03
C ILE A 386 1.50 -12.05 11.91
N ALA A 387 2.03 -12.74 12.92
CA ALA A 387 2.15 -14.19 12.94
C ALA A 387 0.83 -14.93 13.22
N SER A 388 -0.04 -14.33 14.04
CA SER A 388 -1.31 -14.93 14.43
C SER A 388 -2.38 -14.75 13.34
N ALA A 389 -2.96 -15.86 12.88
CA ALA A 389 -4.01 -15.85 11.87
C ALA A 389 -5.27 -15.09 12.35
N ASP A 390 -5.61 -15.23 13.64
CA ASP A 390 -6.77 -14.56 14.23
C ASP A 390 -6.55 -13.05 14.35
N GLU A 391 -5.36 -12.61 14.75
CA GLU A 391 -5.00 -11.19 14.79
C GLU A 391 -5.01 -10.58 13.39
N LYS A 392 -4.46 -11.30 12.40
CA LYS A 392 -4.44 -10.87 11.01
C LYS A 392 -5.85 -10.77 10.42
N ALA A 393 -6.72 -11.73 10.74
CA ALA A 393 -8.13 -11.69 10.35
C ALA A 393 -8.86 -10.50 10.99
N ARG A 394 -8.70 -10.28 12.31
CA ARG A 394 -9.28 -9.12 13.00
C ARG A 394 -8.78 -7.80 12.43
N MET A 395 -7.48 -7.69 12.15
CA MET A 395 -6.88 -6.50 11.54
C MET A 395 -7.48 -6.23 10.15
N LYS A 396 -7.69 -7.28 9.35
CA LYS A 396 -8.35 -7.17 8.04
C LYS A 396 -9.79 -6.68 8.17
N THR A 397 -10.58 -7.26 9.07
CA THR A 397 -11.95 -6.80 9.36
C THR A 397 -11.97 -5.37 9.84
N TRP A 398 -11.08 -4.99 10.77
CA TRP A 398 -11.00 -3.61 11.27
C TRP A 398 -10.61 -2.60 10.19
N LEU A 399 -9.72 -2.98 9.26
CA LEU A 399 -9.40 -2.15 8.10
C LEU A 399 -10.65 -1.95 7.25
N GLU A 400 -11.42 -3.01 6.97
CA GLU A 400 -12.68 -2.93 6.22
C GLU A 400 -13.73 -2.05 6.92
N ASP A 401 -13.89 -2.18 8.23
CA ASP A 401 -14.79 -1.37 9.07
C ASP A 401 -14.33 0.09 9.20
N SER A 402 -13.02 0.34 9.14
CA SER A 402 -12.46 1.68 9.12
C SER A 402 -12.75 2.45 7.83
N TYR A 403 -13.17 1.75 6.77
CA TYR A 403 -13.70 2.32 5.52
C TYR A 403 -15.23 2.22 5.42
N ASP A 404 -15.94 1.85 6.49
CA ASP A 404 -17.40 1.87 6.52
C ASP A 404 -17.91 3.28 6.87
N PHE A 405 -18.37 4.00 5.84
CA PHE A 405 -18.97 5.33 5.93
C PHE A 405 -20.51 5.27 5.85
N THR A 406 -21.13 4.24 6.44
CA THR A 406 -22.59 4.03 6.31
C THR A 406 -23.39 5.20 6.88
N ALA A 407 -22.98 5.73 8.04
CA ALA A 407 -23.65 6.85 8.68
C ALA A 407 -23.55 8.12 7.81
N GLU A 408 -22.36 8.42 7.31
CA GLU A 408 -22.09 9.58 6.47
C GLU A 408 -22.86 9.49 5.13
N GLY A 409 -22.95 8.30 4.54
CA GLY A 409 -23.77 8.06 3.35
C GLY A 409 -25.26 8.30 3.61
N LEU A 410 -25.79 7.78 4.71
CA LEU A 410 -27.20 7.99 5.08
C LEU A 410 -27.50 9.45 5.46
N ASP A 411 -26.59 10.13 6.14
CA ASP A 411 -26.73 11.54 6.49
C ASP A 411 -26.68 12.43 5.25
N ALA A 412 -25.84 12.09 4.27
CA ALA A 412 -25.84 12.76 2.97
C ALA A 412 -27.21 12.62 2.26
N ILE A 413 -27.80 11.41 2.25
CA ILE A 413 -29.13 11.20 1.67
C ILE A 413 -30.21 11.99 2.44
N LYS A 414 -30.18 11.94 3.77
CA LYS A 414 -31.13 12.66 4.64
C LYS A 414 -31.02 14.18 4.50
N SER A 415 -29.84 14.70 4.17
CA SER A 415 -29.63 16.14 3.94
C SER A 415 -30.43 16.68 2.75
N VAL A 416 -30.89 15.82 1.84
CA VAL A 416 -31.73 16.20 0.70
C VAL A 416 -33.20 16.28 1.12
N PRO A 417 -33.85 17.47 0.97
CA PRO A 417 -35.27 17.64 1.24
C PRO A 417 -36.12 16.67 0.40
N GLU A 418 -37.25 16.21 0.93
CA GLU A 418 -38.13 15.23 0.26
C GLU A 418 -38.53 15.64 -1.17
N ALA A 419 -38.75 16.93 -1.41
CA ALA A 419 -39.09 17.46 -2.73
C ALA A 419 -38.00 17.29 -3.80
N LEU A 420 -36.74 17.08 -3.39
CA LEU A 420 -35.58 16.92 -4.27
C LEU A 420 -35.00 15.49 -4.24
N ARG A 421 -35.66 14.54 -3.57
CA ARG A 421 -35.20 13.15 -3.50
C ARG A 421 -35.35 12.40 -4.82
N PHE A 422 -36.16 12.91 -5.74
CA PHE A 422 -36.31 12.37 -7.09
C PHE A 422 -35.76 13.37 -8.13
N PRO A 423 -35.14 12.89 -9.24
CA PRO A 423 -34.89 11.49 -9.56
C PRO A 423 -33.81 10.84 -8.68
N CYS A 424 -33.89 9.52 -8.46
CA CYS A 424 -32.91 8.75 -7.70
C CYS A 424 -32.54 7.43 -8.39
N VAL A 425 -31.45 6.81 -7.92
CA VAL A 425 -31.02 5.46 -8.32
C VAL A 425 -30.94 4.52 -7.13
N CYS A 426 -31.28 3.25 -7.37
CA CYS A 426 -31.12 2.14 -6.42
C CYS A 426 -30.80 0.84 -7.17
N LEU A 427 -30.37 -0.19 -6.45
CA LEU A 427 -30.22 -1.54 -7.01
C LEU A 427 -31.44 -2.36 -6.59
N ASP A 428 -32.18 -2.90 -7.57
CA ASP A 428 -33.35 -3.72 -7.30
C ASP A 428 -32.92 -5.16 -6.96
N PRO A 429 -33.17 -5.65 -5.72
CA PRO A 429 -32.77 -7.00 -5.32
C PRO A 429 -33.60 -8.11 -5.98
N THR A 430 -34.72 -7.77 -6.63
CA THR A 430 -35.64 -8.74 -7.26
C THR A 430 -35.35 -8.97 -8.74
N SER A 431 -34.50 -8.14 -9.36
CA SER A 431 -34.03 -8.39 -10.72
C SER A 431 -33.14 -9.64 -10.73
N PRO A 432 -33.46 -10.70 -11.50
CA PRO A 432 -32.67 -11.92 -11.50
C PRO A 432 -31.22 -11.64 -11.92
N PHE A 433 -30.28 -12.28 -11.21
CA PHE A 433 -28.83 -12.24 -11.45
C PHE A 433 -28.39 -13.54 -12.12
N PRO A 434 -28.66 -13.77 -13.43
CA PRO A 434 -28.17 -14.98 -14.07
C PRO A 434 -26.63 -14.90 -14.15
N PRO A 435 -25.89 -15.91 -13.66
CA PRO A 435 -24.51 -16.09 -14.10
C PRO A 435 -24.55 -16.38 -15.60
N GLU A 436 -23.73 -15.68 -16.38
CA GLU A 436 -23.53 -16.08 -17.77
C GLU A 436 -22.78 -17.42 -17.73
N THR A 437 -23.50 -18.51 -17.99
CA THR A 437 -22.87 -19.72 -18.50
C THR A 437 -22.44 -19.41 -19.91
N ASP A 438 -21.19 -18.97 -20.08
CA ASP A 438 -20.54 -19.16 -21.37
C ASP A 438 -20.36 -20.68 -21.50
N ASP A 439 -21.12 -21.31 -22.40
CA ASP A 439 -21.22 -22.77 -22.56
C ASP A 439 -19.92 -23.43 -23.03
N ASN A 440 -18.77 -22.76 -22.95
CA ASN A 440 -17.46 -23.31 -23.26
C ASN A 440 -16.41 -22.72 -22.29
N GLU A 441 -16.23 -23.36 -21.14
CA GLU A 441 -14.92 -23.75 -20.58
C GLU A 441 -15.11 -24.28 -19.15
N GLU A 442 -14.79 -25.56 -18.96
CA GLU A 442 -14.63 -26.19 -17.66
C GLU A 442 -13.37 -25.60 -16.97
N ASN A 443 -13.48 -24.44 -16.33
CA ASN A 443 -12.46 -23.93 -15.41
C ASN A 443 -13.15 -23.46 -14.11
N GLU A 444 -12.96 -24.21 -13.03
CA GLU A 444 -13.52 -23.95 -11.69
C GLU A 444 -12.86 -22.76 -10.94
N GLU A 445 -12.24 -21.80 -11.63
CA GLU A 445 -11.46 -20.70 -11.02
C GLU A 445 -11.79 -19.27 -11.50
N ASP A 446 -12.92 -19.02 -12.17
CA ASP A 446 -13.27 -17.66 -12.59
C ASP A 446 -13.97 -16.85 -11.49
N GLU A 447 -13.17 -16.19 -10.65
CA GLU A 447 -13.55 -15.06 -9.77
C GLU A 447 -14.40 -13.98 -10.50
N GLU A 448 -14.39 -13.95 -11.84
CA GLU A 448 -15.07 -12.98 -12.70
C GLU A 448 -16.59 -13.19 -12.87
N ASN A 449 -17.11 -14.40 -12.57
CA ASN A 449 -18.54 -14.73 -12.71
C ASN A 449 -19.32 -14.72 -11.38
N LYS A 450 -18.69 -14.22 -10.31
CA LYS A 450 -19.36 -14.04 -9.02
C LYS A 450 -20.52 -13.03 -9.10
N PRO A 451 -21.64 -13.26 -8.38
CA PRO A 451 -22.79 -12.37 -8.39
C PRO A 451 -22.43 -10.97 -7.85
N ILE A 452 -23.11 -9.92 -8.33
CA ILE A 452 -22.87 -8.52 -7.91
C ILE A 452 -22.97 -8.36 -6.38
N THR A 453 -23.82 -9.17 -5.72
CA THR A 453 -24.00 -9.18 -4.27
C THR A 453 -22.81 -9.74 -3.47
N SER A 454 -21.83 -10.37 -4.12
CA SER A 454 -20.62 -10.87 -3.47
C SER A 454 -19.41 -9.93 -3.62
N LEU A 455 -19.60 -8.72 -4.17
CA LEU A 455 -18.55 -7.71 -4.24
C LEU A 455 -18.14 -7.26 -2.83
N LEU A 456 -16.84 -7.24 -2.56
CA LEU A 456 -16.28 -6.71 -1.32
C LEU A 456 -16.00 -5.21 -1.44
N ARG A 457 -16.02 -4.50 -0.31
CA ARG A 457 -15.67 -3.06 -0.26
C ARG A 457 -14.28 -2.78 -0.83
N SER A 458 -13.31 -3.64 -0.55
CA SER A 458 -11.95 -3.53 -1.10
C SER A 458 -11.95 -3.55 -2.62
N GLU A 459 -12.70 -4.47 -3.24
CA GLU A 459 -12.84 -4.58 -4.70
C GLU A 459 -13.50 -3.35 -5.33
N LEU A 460 -14.48 -2.74 -4.64
CA LEU A 460 -15.12 -1.50 -5.09
C LEU A 460 -14.17 -0.30 -5.06
N LEU A 461 -13.23 -0.26 -4.10
CA LEU A 461 -12.24 0.81 -3.97
C LEU A 461 -11.06 0.66 -4.96
N GLU A 462 -10.87 -0.53 -5.54
CA GLU A 462 -9.76 -0.80 -6.48
C GLU A 462 -9.83 0.01 -7.79
N ILE A 463 -11.00 0.55 -8.17
CA ILE A 463 -11.11 1.49 -9.30
C ILE A 463 -10.19 2.71 -9.12
N GLY A 464 -9.96 3.14 -7.88
CA GLY A 464 -9.06 4.25 -7.56
C GLY A 464 -7.58 3.89 -7.58
N ARG A 465 -7.22 2.60 -7.55
CA ARG A 465 -5.84 2.11 -7.44
C ARG A 465 -5.32 1.57 -8.77
N SER A 466 -5.97 0.52 -9.27
CA SER A 466 -5.52 -0.19 -10.46
C SER A 466 -6.24 0.27 -11.72
N CYS A 467 -7.53 0.63 -11.62
CA CYS A 467 -8.39 0.91 -12.77
C CYS A 467 -8.34 -0.24 -13.82
N ASP A 468 -8.12 -1.47 -13.36
CA ASP A 468 -7.95 -2.64 -14.23
C ASP A 468 -9.24 -2.96 -15.00
N TYR A 469 -9.11 -3.52 -16.20
CA TYR A 469 -10.25 -3.85 -17.07
C TYR A 469 -11.24 -4.82 -16.40
N ARG A 470 -10.77 -5.75 -15.54
CA ARG A 470 -11.62 -6.68 -14.79
C ARG A 470 -12.53 -5.94 -13.82
N ILE A 471 -11.98 -4.97 -13.09
CA ILE A 471 -12.72 -4.13 -12.15
C ILE A 471 -13.69 -3.22 -12.89
N LEU A 472 -13.25 -2.58 -13.98
CA LEU A 472 -14.10 -1.75 -14.82
C LEU A 472 -15.28 -2.55 -15.41
N ARG A 473 -15.06 -3.80 -15.83
CA ARG A 473 -16.13 -4.69 -16.31
C ARG A 473 -17.13 -5.02 -15.22
N ARG A 474 -16.67 -5.35 -14.00
CA ARG A 474 -17.54 -5.63 -12.85
C ARG A 474 -18.34 -4.40 -12.42
N LEU A 475 -17.71 -3.22 -12.33
CA LEU A 475 -18.41 -1.97 -12.02
C LEU A 475 -19.35 -1.55 -13.15
N GLY A 476 -19.01 -1.82 -14.40
CA GLY A 476 -19.91 -1.62 -15.52
C GLY A 476 -21.19 -2.47 -15.42
N ARG A 477 -21.06 -3.74 -14.99
CA ARG A 477 -22.21 -4.61 -14.67
C ARG A 477 -23.07 -4.05 -13.54
N VAL A 478 -22.47 -3.41 -12.52
CA VAL A 478 -23.22 -2.72 -11.46
C VAL A 478 -24.01 -1.55 -12.04
N LEU A 479 -23.34 -0.68 -12.80
CA LEU A 479 -23.94 0.56 -13.31
C LEU A 479 -25.13 0.30 -14.26
N THR A 480 -25.06 -0.75 -15.10
CA THR A 480 -26.15 -1.11 -16.03
C THR A 480 -27.36 -1.75 -15.36
N ARG A 481 -27.21 -2.18 -14.10
CA ARG A 481 -28.28 -2.79 -13.29
C ARG A 481 -28.94 -1.80 -12.33
N LEU A 482 -28.50 -0.55 -12.30
CA LEU A 482 -29.14 0.50 -11.52
C LEU A 482 -30.55 0.77 -12.05
N THR A 483 -31.51 0.78 -11.13
CA THR A 483 -32.89 1.18 -11.39
C THR A 483 -33.00 2.69 -11.22
N TYR A 484 -33.37 3.40 -12.28
CA TYR A 484 -33.62 4.83 -12.27
C TYR A 484 -35.09 5.11 -11.97
N ILE A 485 -35.36 5.93 -10.97
CA ILE A 485 -36.72 6.29 -10.55
C ILE A 485 -36.89 7.79 -10.69
N LYS A 486 -37.78 8.21 -11.59
CA LYS A 486 -37.95 9.63 -11.94
C LYS A 486 -38.82 10.39 -10.95
N SER A 487 -39.83 9.74 -10.39
CA SER A 487 -40.79 10.32 -9.44
C SER A 487 -41.28 9.26 -8.46
N ALA A 488 -41.88 9.69 -7.35
CA ALA A 488 -42.43 8.80 -6.33
C ALA A 488 -43.51 7.84 -6.89
N ASP A 489 -44.26 8.28 -7.90
CA ASP A 489 -45.35 7.51 -8.51
C ASP A 489 -44.82 6.37 -9.42
N GLU A 490 -43.61 6.52 -9.96
CA GLU A 490 -42.94 5.51 -10.79
C GLU A 490 -42.16 4.48 -9.95
N MET A 491 -42.18 4.59 -8.62
CA MET A 491 -41.43 3.72 -7.72
C MET A 491 -42.10 2.34 -7.58
N PRO A 492 -41.37 1.23 -7.86
CA PRO A 492 -41.91 -0.11 -7.66
C PRO A 492 -42.32 -0.39 -6.21
N ALA A 493 -43.44 -1.09 -6.01
CA ALA A 493 -44.03 -1.31 -4.68
C ALA A 493 -43.09 -2.04 -3.70
N HIS A 494 -42.28 -2.98 -4.19
CA HIS A 494 -41.30 -3.70 -3.36
C HIS A 494 -40.12 -2.83 -2.93
N ILE A 495 -39.74 -1.83 -3.74
CA ILE A 495 -38.72 -0.83 -3.38
C ILE A 495 -39.31 0.21 -2.42
N ALA A 496 -40.57 0.61 -2.62
CA ALA A 496 -41.26 1.56 -1.74
C ALA A 496 -41.43 1.03 -0.31
N ALA A 497 -41.67 -0.29 -0.16
CA ALA A 497 -41.87 -0.94 1.13
C ALA A 497 -40.58 -1.19 1.92
N ALA A 498 -39.40 -1.10 1.28
CA ALA A 498 -38.12 -1.34 1.93
C ALA A 498 -37.59 -0.09 2.66
N SER A 499 -36.87 -0.31 3.77
CA SER A 499 -36.20 0.79 4.48
C SER A 499 -35.03 1.36 3.68
N GLU A 500 -34.68 2.62 3.92
CA GLU A 500 -33.53 3.29 3.30
C GLU A 500 -32.18 2.64 3.67
N THR A 501 -32.16 1.85 4.75
CA THR A 501 -31.02 1.00 5.14
C THR A 501 -30.93 -0.32 4.38
N GLN A 502 -32.07 -0.85 3.89
CA GLN A 502 -32.12 -2.10 3.11
C GLN A 502 -31.95 -1.83 1.62
N ILE A 503 -32.62 -0.80 1.10
CA ILE A 503 -32.52 -0.35 -0.29
C ILE A 503 -32.21 1.15 -0.28
N PRO A 504 -30.91 1.53 -0.25
CA PRO A 504 -30.51 2.92 -0.31
C PRO A 504 -30.88 3.51 -1.67
N ARG A 505 -31.58 4.65 -1.62
CA ARG A 505 -32.04 5.41 -2.78
C ARG A 505 -31.20 6.67 -2.86
N ILE A 506 -30.31 6.75 -3.84
CA ILE A 506 -29.36 7.87 -3.96
C ILE A 506 -29.97 8.94 -4.87
N PRO A 507 -30.33 10.14 -4.35
CA PRO A 507 -30.89 11.22 -5.17
C PRO A 507 -29.84 11.81 -6.11
N LEU A 508 -30.21 12.07 -7.36
CA LEU A 508 -29.32 12.77 -8.32
C LEU A 508 -29.04 14.21 -7.90
N ALA A 509 -29.87 14.81 -7.03
CA ALA A 509 -29.65 16.15 -6.47
C ALA A 509 -28.30 16.28 -5.75
N LEU A 510 -27.77 15.17 -5.20
CA LEU A 510 -26.46 15.10 -4.57
C LEU A 510 -25.29 15.42 -5.52
N ALA A 511 -25.52 15.42 -6.83
CA ALA A 511 -24.53 15.81 -7.84
C ALA A 511 -24.40 17.33 -8.01
N SER A 512 -25.18 18.11 -7.26
CA SER A 512 -25.08 19.57 -7.28
C SER A 512 -24.03 20.07 -6.28
N HIS A 513 -23.54 21.28 -6.54
CA HIS A 513 -22.57 21.97 -5.68
C HIS A 513 -23.10 22.19 -4.26
N ASP A 514 -24.42 22.37 -4.10
CA ASP A 514 -25.06 22.59 -2.79
C ASP A 514 -24.88 21.40 -1.84
N TYR A 515 -24.65 20.20 -2.40
CA TYR A 515 -24.37 18.96 -1.65
C TYR A 515 -22.93 18.45 -1.89
N ASN A 516 -21.99 19.34 -2.20
CA ASN A 516 -20.58 19.00 -2.41
C ASN A 516 -20.32 17.93 -3.49
N ASN A 517 -21.19 17.83 -4.51
CA ASN A 517 -21.09 16.85 -5.59
C ASN A 517 -20.90 15.40 -5.09
N CYS A 518 -21.56 15.03 -3.99
CA CYS A 518 -21.29 13.76 -3.31
C CYS A 518 -21.94 12.54 -3.98
N PHE A 519 -22.75 12.72 -5.05
CA PHE A 519 -23.44 11.62 -5.74
C PHE A 519 -22.52 10.46 -6.11
N TRP A 520 -21.48 10.70 -6.93
CA TRP A 520 -20.55 9.66 -7.36
C TRP A 520 -19.68 9.13 -6.22
N ARG A 521 -19.49 9.95 -5.18
CA ARG A 521 -18.75 9.55 -3.98
C ARG A 521 -19.48 8.50 -3.17
N ILE A 522 -20.82 8.52 -3.13
CA ILE A 522 -21.61 7.57 -2.34
C ILE A 522 -22.36 6.54 -3.19
N LEU A 523 -22.28 6.60 -4.53
CA LEU A 523 -23.06 5.72 -5.40
C LEU A 523 -22.87 4.22 -5.10
N LEU A 524 -21.64 3.80 -4.78
CA LEU A 524 -21.32 2.41 -4.46
C LEU A 524 -21.81 1.94 -3.08
N HIS A 525 -22.33 2.85 -2.24
CA HIS A 525 -23.07 2.51 -1.02
C HIS A 525 -24.28 1.62 -1.30
N ILE A 526 -24.82 1.69 -2.53
CA ILE A 526 -25.92 0.82 -2.97
C ILE A 526 -25.54 -0.66 -3.04
N VAL A 527 -24.27 -0.96 -3.34
CA VAL A 527 -23.79 -2.35 -3.47
C VAL A 527 -23.32 -2.86 -2.10
N VAL A 528 -22.39 -2.12 -1.49
CA VAL A 528 -21.88 -2.42 -0.15
C VAL A 528 -22.08 -1.18 0.72
N PRO A 529 -22.96 -1.23 1.73
CA PRO A 529 -23.19 -0.11 2.64
C PRO A 529 -21.88 0.44 3.19
N GLY A 530 -21.79 1.77 3.23
CA GLY A 530 -20.64 2.51 3.72
C GLY A 530 -19.49 2.68 2.75
N THR A 531 -19.60 2.20 1.52
CA THR A 531 -18.60 2.49 0.48
C THR A 531 -18.64 3.96 0.09
N MET A 532 -17.56 4.69 0.35
CA MET A 532 -17.41 6.09 -0.05
C MET A 532 -16.11 6.30 -0.85
N LEU A 533 -16.23 6.88 -2.04
CA LEU A 533 -15.12 7.20 -2.91
C LEU A 533 -14.56 8.60 -2.63
N SER A 534 -13.24 8.73 -2.82
CA SER A 534 -12.58 10.02 -2.96
C SER A 534 -12.85 10.61 -4.36
N MET A 535 -12.59 11.91 -4.54
CA MET A 535 -12.89 12.65 -5.77
C MET A 535 -12.43 11.95 -7.05
N ARG A 536 -11.19 11.45 -7.07
CA ARG A 536 -10.59 10.81 -8.26
C ARG A 536 -11.34 9.52 -8.67
N PRO A 537 -11.45 8.48 -7.82
CA PRO A 537 -12.22 7.28 -8.15
C PRO A 537 -13.71 7.57 -8.43
N ALA A 538 -14.31 8.58 -7.80
CA ALA A 538 -15.67 9.03 -8.12
C ALA A 538 -15.75 9.53 -9.58
N ALA A 539 -14.80 10.36 -10.01
CA ALA A 539 -14.72 10.82 -11.40
C ALA A 539 -14.41 9.69 -12.39
N LEU A 540 -13.61 8.68 -12.02
CA LEU A 540 -13.38 7.49 -12.86
C LEU A 540 -14.65 6.65 -13.03
N LEU A 541 -15.44 6.50 -11.96
CA LEU A 541 -16.73 5.81 -12.04
C LEU A 541 -17.73 6.58 -12.92
N ALA A 542 -17.72 7.91 -12.84
CA ALA A 542 -18.48 8.77 -13.75
C ALA A 542 -18.01 8.62 -15.21
N ALA A 543 -16.70 8.61 -15.47
CA ALA A 543 -16.13 8.39 -16.80
C ALA A 543 -16.54 7.03 -17.38
N LEU A 544 -16.59 5.98 -16.54
CA LEU A 544 -17.10 4.66 -16.93
C LEU A 544 -18.58 4.72 -17.33
N SER A 545 -19.42 5.42 -16.57
CA SER A 545 -20.83 5.63 -16.91
C SER A 545 -21.01 6.34 -18.26
N ILE A 546 -20.13 7.29 -18.59
CA ILE A 546 -20.14 8.01 -19.88
C ILE A 546 -19.75 7.08 -21.02
N ARG A 547 -18.63 6.35 -20.87
CA ARG A 547 -18.16 5.38 -21.86
C ARG A 547 -19.24 4.34 -22.18
N MET A 548 -19.98 3.89 -21.17
CA MET A 548 -21.07 2.92 -21.32
C MET A 548 -22.36 3.52 -21.88
N GLY A 549 -22.49 4.85 -21.91
CA GLY A 549 -23.68 5.52 -22.44
C GLY A 549 -24.92 5.37 -21.56
N ILE A 550 -24.78 5.38 -20.23
CA ILE A 550 -25.90 5.20 -19.30
C ILE A 550 -26.73 6.48 -19.21
N GLU A 551 -27.71 6.57 -20.11
CA GLU A 551 -28.49 7.79 -20.41
C GLU A 551 -28.99 8.57 -19.18
N PRO A 552 -29.61 7.95 -18.15
CA PRO A 552 -30.13 8.69 -17.01
C PRO A 552 -29.06 9.35 -16.12
N LEU A 553 -27.80 8.91 -16.24
CA LEU A 553 -26.68 9.37 -15.42
C LEU A 553 -25.71 10.29 -16.17
N LEU A 554 -25.84 10.45 -17.50
CA LEU A 554 -24.88 11.17 -18.33
C LEU A 554 -24.64 12.61 -17.87
N GLU A 555 -25.71 13.39 -17.66
CA GLU A 555 -25.62 14.78 -17.21
C GLU A 555 -24.85 14.93 -15.89
N VAL A 556 -25.13 14.04 -14.95
CA VAL A 556 -24.48 14.00 -13.64
C VAL A 556 -23.04 13.50 -13.75
N ALA A 557 -22.76 12.60 -14.70
CA ALA A 557 -21.42 12.10 -14.98
C ALA A 557 -20.53 13.17 -15.64
N TYR A 558 -21.06 13.92 -16.62
CA TYR A 558 -20.32 14.99 -17.30
C TYR A 558 -19.85 16.04 -16.31
N ARG A 559 -20.74 16.47 -15.40
CA ARG A 559 -20.39 17.43 -14.34
C ARG A 559 -19.23 16.94 -13.48
N GLU A 560 -19.27 15.70 -13.03
CA GLU A 560 -18.23 15.12 -12.16
C GLU A 560 -16.86 15.06 -12.85
N VAL A 561 -16.82 14.60 -14.11
CA VAL A 561 -15.56 14.50 -14.86
C VAL A 561 -15.00 15.88 -15.19
N ILE A 562 -15.86 16.85 -15.54
CA ILE A 562 -15.46 18.23 -15.82
C ILE A 562 -14.85 18.91 -14.59
N LEU A 563 -15.36 18.64 -13.37
CA LEU A 563 -14.74 19.15 -12.13
C LEU A 563 -13.28 18.69 -11.98
N SER A 564 -12.94 17.55 -12.58
CA SER A 564 -11.60 16.97 -12.56
C SER A 564 -10.75 17.31 -13.80
N ARG A 565 -11.22 18.20 -14.69
CA ARG A 565 -10.58 18.48 -16.00
C ARG A 565 -9.09 18.84 -15.92
N TYR A 566 -8.66 19.51 -14.85
CA TYR A 566 -7.30 20.03 -14.69
C TYR A 566 -6.43 19.26 -13.67
N ILE A 567 -6.90 18.13 -13.14
CA ILE A 567 -6.20 17.40 -12.07
C ILE A 567 -5.64 16.03 -12.51
N TRP A 568 -5.86 15.62 -13.77
CA TRP A 568 -5.43 14.30 -14.24
C TRP A 568 -3.92 14.22 -14.52
N ASN A 569 -3.30 15.33 -14.93
CA ASN A 569 -1.86 15.42 -15.21
C ASN A 569 -1.04 15.78 -13.96
N ASP A 570 -1.10 14.90 -12.97
CA ASP A 570 -0.38 15.02 -11.70
C ASP A 570 0.55 13.81 -11.47
N LEU A 571 1.86 14.05 -11.28
CA LEU A 571 2.82 12.97 -10.96
C LEU A 571 2.77 12.56 -9.49
N ASP A 572 2.17 13.38 -8.61
CA ASP A 572 1.98 13.00 -7.21
C ASP A 572 0.90 11.90 -7.07
N ILE A 573 0.21 11.56 -8.17
CA ILE A 573 -0.80 10.50 -8.26
C ILE A 573 -0.34 9.46 -9.29
N PRO A 574 0.54 8.51 -8.93
CA PRO A 574 1.07 7.51 -9.85
C PRO A 574 -0.02 6.61 -10.47
N GLU A 575 -1.14 6.40 -9.76
CA GLU A 575 -2.31 5.65 -10.22
C GLU A 575 -2.96 6.29 -11.46
N THR A 576 -2.77 7.60 -11.64
CA THR A 576 -2.73 8.35 -12.92
C THR A 576 -2.40 7.53 -14.16
N TRP A 577 -1.18 7.04 -14.09
CA TRP A 577 -0.35 6.75 -15.23
C TRP A 577 -0.34 5.26 -15.50
N ASN A 578 -1.55 4.73 -15.63
CA ASN A 578 -1.80 3.36 -16.08
C ASN A 578 -2.64 3.39 -17.39
N THR A 579 -2.40 2.44 -18.28
CA THR A 579 -3.00 2.42 -19.63
C THR A 579 -4.52 2.34 -19.58
N SER A 580 -5.09 1.57 -18.66
CA SER A 580 -6.53 1.36 -18.53
C SER A 580 -7.25 2.63 -18.08
N CYS A 581 -6.67 3.37 -17.14
CA CYS A 581 -7.18 4.65 -16.65
C CYS A 581 -7.13 5.72 -17.73
N LEU A 582 -5.98 5.88 -18.41
CA LEU A 582 -5.86 6.85 -19.49
C LEU A 582 -6.81 6.51 -20.65
N SER A 583 -6.94 5.23 -21.01
CA SER A 583 -7.87 4.79 -22.06
C SER A 583 -9.32 5.08 -21.66
N LEU A 584 -9.72 4.80 -20.42
CA LEU A 584 -11.06 5.10 -19.92
C LEU A 584 -11.41 6.59 -20.03
N LEU A 585 -10.47 7.47 -19.65
CA LEU A 585 -10.66 8.92 -19.75
C LEU A 585 -10.79 9.38 -21.20
N LEU A 586 -9.96 8.84 -22.10
CA LEU A 586 -10.01 9.12 -23.54
C LEU A 586 -11.32 8.64 -24.18
N ASP A 587 -11.75 7.42 -23.85
CA ASP A 587 -13.01 6.82 -24.31
C ASP A 587 -14.22 7.65 -23.85
N ALA A 588 -14.20 8.10 -22.59
CA ALA A 588 -15.27 8.94 -22.05
C ALA A 588 -15.33 10.31 -22.73
N ASP A 589 -14.17 10.94 -22.95
CA ASP A 589 -14.08 12.22 -23.66
C ASP A 589 -14.51 12.08 -25.13
N GLU A 590 -14.13 11.00 -25.81
CA GLU A 590 -14.58 10.71 -27.18
C GLU A 590 -16.10 10.48 -27.24
N ALA A 591 -16.65 9.71 -26.30
CA ALA A 591 -18.09 9.46 -26.22
C ALA A 591 -18.89 10.75 -25.97
N TYR A 592 -18.34 11.67 -25.16
CA TYR A 592 -18.93 12.99 -24.94
C TYR A 592 -18.89 13.85 -26.20
N GLN A 593 -17.73 13.98 -26.85
CA GLN A 593 -17.59 14.78 -28.07
C GLN A 593 -18.48 14.27 -29.22
N LYS A 594 -18.62 12.95 -29.38
CA LYS A 594 -19.52 12.35 -30.39
C LYS A 594 -20.99 12.75 -30.17
N ARG A 595 -21.43 12.87 -28.92
CA ARG A 595 -22.82 13.25 -28.58
C ARG A 595 -23.05 14.75 -28.75
N GLU A 596 -22.14 15.59 -28.27
CA GLU A 596 -22.18 17.04 -28.49
C GLU A 596 -22.19 17.39 -29.99
N GLY A 597 -21.40 16.68 -30.79
CA GLY A 597 -21.38 16.85 -32.25
C GLY A 597 -22.66 16.38 -32.96
N ALA A 598 -23.33 15.35 -32.45
CA ALA A 598 -24.60 14.85 -33.01
C ALA A 598 -25.77 15.82 -32.75
N GLU A 599 -25.79 16.47 -31.58
CA GLU A 599 -26.84 17.44 -31.23
C GLU A 599 -26.71 18.75 -32.02
N GLN A 600 -25.49 19.21 -32.30
CA GLN A 600 -25.25 20.41 -33.13
C GLN A 600 -25.62 20.19 -34.60
N GLY A 601 -25.63 18.95 -35.09
CA GLY A 601 -26.02 18.60 -36.46
C GLY A 601 -27.54 18.55 -36.72
N GLN A 602 -28.36 18.37 -35.68
CA GLN A 602 -29.83 18.32 -35.82
C GLN A 602 -30.50 19.70 -35.86
N ASP A 603 -29.89 20.73 -35.26
CA ASP A 603 -30.46 22.09 -35.23
C ASP A 603 -30.35 22.84 -36.58
N VAL A 604 -29.63 22.32 -37.59
CA VAL A 604 -29.41 23.00 -38.89
C VAL A 604 -30.40 22.53 -39.99
N SER A 605 -31.20 21.48 -39.77
CA SER A 605 -32.00 20.83 -40.83
C SER A 605 -33.54 20.93 -40.68
N SER A 606 -34.10 21.92 -39.99
CA SER A 606 -35.57 22.10 -39.97
C SER A 606 -36.02 23.56 -40.13
N HIS A 607 -35.97 24.05 -41.37
CA HIS A 607 -36.76 25.20 -41.80
C HIS A 607 -37.80 24.78 -42.86
N SER A 608 -38.95 24.26 -42.43
CA SER A 608 -40.21 24.38 -43.19
C SER A 608 -41.45 24.26 -42.29
N GLN A 609 -42.10 25.40 -42.06
CA GLN A 609 -43.55 25.66 -41.91
C GLN A 609 -44.47 24.59 -41.27
N TYR A 610 -44.90 24.77 -40.01
CA TYR A 610 -46.24 25.21 -39.57
C TYR A 610 -46.40 24.96 -38.03
N ARG A 611 -47.19 25.85 -37.38
CA ARG A 611 -47.59 25.90 -35.96
C ARG A 611 -48.42 24.68 -35.52
N ASP A 612 -48.60 24.24 -34.26
CA ASP A 612 -48.71 24.88 -32.94
C ASP A 612 -48.33 23.90 -31.79
N GLU A 613 -47.86 24.47 -30.67
CA GLU A 613 -47.91 24.06 -29.24
C GLU A 613 -46.56 24.04 -28.47
N PRO A 614 -46.50 24.61 -27.24
CA PRO A 614 -45.25 24.87 -26.54
C PRO A 614 -44.82 23.69 -25.66
N SER A 615 -43.62 23.15 -25.93
CA SER A 615 -42.93 22.24 -25.02
C SER A 615 -42.27 23.03 -23.86
N PRO A 616 -42.21 22.48 -22.63
CA PRO A 616 -41.65 23.19 -21.49
C PRO A 616 -40.13 23.26 -21.63
N LYS A 617 -39.60 24.48 -21.66
CA LYS A 617 -38.17 24.81 -21.55
C LYS A 617 -37.57 24.16 -20.30
N ARG A 618 -37.06 22.93 -20.44
CA ARG A 618 -36.18 22.27 -19.45
C ARG A 618 -34.90 23.09 -19.34
N LEU A 619 -34.61 23.57 -18.12
CA LEU A 619 -33.31 23.61 -17.41
C LEU A 619 -31.98 23.84 -18.18
N ARG A 620 -31.99 24.35 -19.42
CA ARG A 620 -30.79 24.64 -20.24
C ARG A 620 -30.06 25.91 -19.79
N LEU A 621 -30.72 26.75 -18.99
CA LEU A 621 -30.18 28.04 -18.53
C LEU A 621 -29.08 27.92 -17.47
N SER A 622 -28.87 26.75 -16.84
CA SER A 622 -27.81 26.56 -15.83
C SER A 622 -26.48 26.07 -16.41
N PHE A 623 -26.47 25.45 -17.60
CA PHE A 623 -25.24 24.94 -18.23
C PHE A 623 -24.39 26.06 -18.87
N GLN A 624 -25.03 27.03 -19.53
CA GLN A 624 -24.34 28.22 -20.07
C GLN A 624 -23.81 29.16 -18.98
N ALA A 625 -24.43 29.17 -17.79
CA ALA A 625 -24.00 30.04 -16.70
C ALA A 625 -22.70 29.55 -16.02
N LEU A 626 -22.48 28.23 -15.93
CA LEU A 626 -21.27 27.62 -15.37
C LEU A 626 -20.06 27.68 -16.31
N THR A 627 -20.28 27.58 -17.63
CA THR A 627 -19.22 27.79 -18.63
C THR A 627 -18.85 29.27 -18.79
N SER A 628 -19.76 30.22 -18.48
CA SER A 628 -19.48 31.66 -18.61
C SER A 628 -18.46 32.25 -17.63
N ARG A 629 -18.09 31.53 -16.56
CA ARG A 629 -17.09 31.98 -15.57
C ARG A 629 -15.64 31.63 -15.93
N PHE A 630 -15.42 30.86 -16.99
CA PHE A 630 -14.10 30.59 -17.54
C PHE A 630 -14.10 31.07 -19.00
N LYS A 631 -13.69 32.32 -19.23
CA LYS A 631 -13.37 32.81 -20.58
C LYS A 631 -12.15 32.05 -21.10
N THR A 632 -12.38 30.99 -21.86
CA THR A 632 -11.41 30.40 -22.78
C THR A 632 -12.04 30.33 -24.15
N ASP A 633 -11.22 30.52 -25.19
CA ASP A 633 -11.63 30.64 -26.60
C ASP A 633 -12.62 29.54 -27.02
N SER A 634 -13.54 29.93 -27.90
CA SER A 634 -14.76 29.23 -28.30
C SER A 634 -14.56 27.96 -29.14
N SER A 635 -13.56 27.13 -28.84
CA SER A 635 -13.30 25.88 -29.57
C SER A 635 -13.04 24.65 -28.68
N ASP A 636 -13.14 24.76 -27.36
CA ASP A 636 -12.64 23.72 -26.44
C ASP A 636 -13.73 23.05 -25.58
N THR A 637 -14.53 22.19 -26.22
CA THR A 637 -15.70 21.51 -25.64
C THR A 637 -15.41 20.12 -25.09
N GLY A 638 -14.16 19.73 -24.79
CA GLY A 638 -13.84 18.40 -24.23
C GLY A 638 -14.09 18.27 -22.71
N LEU A 639 -14.18 17.03 -22.20
CA LEU A 639 -14.12 16.70 -20.76
C LEU A 639 -12.69 16.85 -20.21
N LEU A 640 -11.68 16.55 -21.03
CA LEU A 640 -10.26 16.66 -20.70
C LEU A 640 -9.67 18.00 -21.12
N ASN A 641 -8.60 18.42 -20.45
CA ASN A 641 -7.75 19.49 -20.96
C ASN A 641 -7.14 19.05 -22.31
N PRO A 642 -7.19 19.87 -23.39
CA PRO A 642 -6.65 19.50 -24.70
C PRO A 642 -5.19 19.03 -24.67
N HIS A 643 -4.35 19.67 -23.87
CA HIS A 643 -2.95 19.30 -23.75
C HIS A 643 -2.80 17.91 -23.09
N ASP A 644 -3.59 17.65 -22.06
CA ASP A 644 -3.60 16.36 -21.37
C ASP A 644 -4.16 15.26 -22.29
N ARG A 645 -5.21 15.54 -23.06
CA ARG A 645 -5.79 14.60 -24.03
C ARG A 645 -4.73 14.14 -25.04
N VAL A 646 -4.04 15.08 -25.69
CA VAL A 646 -2.98 14.76 -26.67
C VAL A 646 -1.85 13.96 -26.02
N LEU A 647 -1.44 14.32 -24.80
CA LEU A 647 -0.44 13.56 -24.05
C LEU A 647 -0.89 12.13 -23.77
N PHE A 648 -2.13 11.95 -23.27
CA PHE A 648 -2.68 10.65 -22.94
C PHE A 648 -2.81 9.76 -24.18
N GLU A 649 -3.30 10.30 -25.30
CA GLU A 649 -3.37 9.57 -26.59
C GLU A 649 -2.00 9.05 -27.03
N ARG A 650 -0.95 9.89 -26.93
CA ARG A 650 0.43 9.51 -27.27
C ARG A 650 0.95 8.41 -26.35
N LEU A 651 0.73 8.52 -25.03
CA LEU A 651 1.20 7.53 -24.05
C LEU A 651 0.48 6.19 -24.20
N VAL A 652 -0.83 6.19 -24.43
CA VAL A 652 -1.60 4.97 -24.71
C VAL A 652 -1.12 4.34 -26.01
N SER A 653 -0.94 5.13 -27.07
CA SER A 653 -0.45 4.63 -28.36
C SER A 653 0.96 4.04 -28.25
N TYR A 654 1.87 4.68 -27.50
CA TYR A 654 3.20 4.16 -27.21
C TYR A 654 3.16 2.80 -26.51
N LYS A 655 2.26 2.61 -25.54
CA LYS A 655 2.11 1.32 -24.85
C LYS A 655 1.43 0.25 -25.69
N MET A 656 0.42 0.61 -26.45
CA MET A 656 -0.18 -0.32 -27.40
C MET A 656 0.85 -0.79 -28.44
N LEU A 657 1.73 0.10 -28.90
CA LEU A 657 2.83 -0.27 -29.79
C LEU A 657 3.80 -1.25 -29.11
N GLU A 658 4.20 -0.98 -27.86
CA GLU A 658 5.06 -1.86 -27.07
C GLU A 658 4.47 -3.27 -26.89
N PHE A 659 3.18 -3.36 -26.54
CA PHE A 659 2.49 -4.64 -26.37
C PHE A 659 2.36 -5.44 -27.67
N ASN A 660 2.33 -4.75 -28.81
CA ASN A 660 2.18 -5.37 -30.13
C ASN A 660 3.50 -5.61 -30.86
N LEU A 661 4.67 -5.39 -30.22
CA LEU A 661 5.97 -5.60 -30.88
C LEU A 661 6.19 -7.06 -31.33
N GLY A 662 5.64 -8.02 -30.59
CA GLY A 662 5.73 -9.45 -30.89
C GLY A 662 4.65 -9.96 -31.84
N THR A 663 3.70 -9.11 -32.26
CA THR A 663 2.62 -9.51 -33.18
C THR A 663 3.20 -9.91 -34.53
N THR A 664 2.81 -11.08 -35.04
CA THR A 664 3.30 -11.61 -36.32
C THR A 664 2.93 -10.68 -37.47
N LEU A 665 3.94 -10.30 -38.24
CA LEU A 665 3.86 -9.55 -39.48
C LEU A 665 4.27 -10.46 -40.64
N LYS A 666 3.71 -10.20 -41.82
CA LYS A 666 4.07 -10.89 -43.07
C LYS A 666 4.56 -9.91 -44.13
N PRO A 667 5.70 -9.22 -43.92
CA PRO A 667 6.25 -8.32 -44.92
C PRO A 667 6.68 -9.07 -46.17
N GLN A 668 6.54 -8.39 -47.31
CA GLN A 668 7.15 -8.79 -48.57
C GLN A 668 8.54 -8.18 -48.64
N ILE A 669 9.57 -9.01 -48.65
CA ILE A 669 10.97 -8.58 -48.70
C ILE A 669 11.68 -9.14 -49.93
N GLY A 670 12.79 -8.48 -50.29
CA GLY A 670 13.71 -9.00 -51.29
C GLY A 670 14.31 -10.33 -50.84
N TRP A 671 14.36 -11.29 -51.76
CA TRP A 671 14.88 -12.62 -51.50
C TRP A 671 16.38 -12.60 -51.20
N THR A 672 16.77 -13.30 -50.13
CA THR A 672 18.18 -13.50 -49.74
C THR A 672 18.75 -14.80 -50.31
N PRO A 673 19.82 -14.76 -51.11
CA PRO A 673 20.49 -15.95 -51.63
C PRO A 673 21.29 -16.70 -50.55
N GLU A 674 20.89 -17.95 -50.28
CA GLU A 674 21.64 -18.90 -49.46
C GLU A 674 22.39 -19.89 -50.36
N LYS A 675 23.62 -19.54 -50.76
CA LYS A 675 24.44 -20.34 -51.71
C LYS A 675 23.62 -20.83 -52.91
N THR A 676 22.83 -19.93 -53.48
CA THR A 676 21.86 -20.28 -54.49
C THR A 676 22.44 -20.11 -55.89
N THR A 677 22.16 -21.04 -56.78
CA THR A 677 22.63 -20.99 -58.17
C THR A 677 21.69 -20.14 -59.04
N VAL A 678 22.23 -19.10 -59.67
CA VAL A 678 21.56 -18.19 -60.62
C VAL A 678 22.60 -17.82 -61.71
N ALA A 679 22.18 -17.31 -62.86
CA ALA A 679 23.10 -16.80 -63.89
C ALA A 679 24.15 -15.84 -63.29
N MET A 680 25.39 -15.91 -63.79
CA MET A 680 26.55 -15.17 -63.27
C MET A 680 26.42 -13.65 -63.43
N GLY A 681 25.62 -13.22 -64.42
CA GLY A 681 25.52 -11.83 -64.83
C GLY A 681 26.77 -11.37 -65.58
N PRO A 682 26.84 -10.09 -66.00
CA PRO A 682 27.91 -9.50 -66.78
C PRO A 682 29.27 -9.88 -66.26
N THR A 683 30.10 -10.36 -67.18
CA THR A 683 31.45 -10.81 -66.89
C THR A 683 32.47 -9.81 -67.40
N VAL A 684 33.62 -9.76 -66.73
CA VAL A 684 34.79 -8.99 -67.14
C VAL A 684 35.99 -9.92 -67.04
N THR A 685 36.81 -9.95 -68.09
CA THR A 685 38.05 -10.75 -68.11
C THR A 685 39.09 -10.11 -67.20
N CYS A 686 39.57 -10.85 -66.21
CA CYS A 686 40.59 -10.37 -65.29
C CYS A 686 41.95 -10.28 -65.97
N VAL A 687 42.63 -9.14 -65.84
CA VAL A 687 43.97 -8.91 -66.45
C VAL A 687 45.08 -9.76 -65.85
N SER A 688 44.86 -10.37 -64.67
CA SER A 688 45.89 -11.14 -63.95
C SER A 688 45.77 -12.65 -64.14
N CYS A 689 44.56 -13.20 -64.17
CA CYS A 689 44.34 -14.64 -64.36
C CYS A 689 43.77 -15.00 -65.74
N GLU A 690 43.36 -14.00 -66.54
CA GLU A 690 42.80 -14.16 -67.89
C GLU A 690 41.48 -14.94 -67.98
N TYR A 691 40.77 -15.14 -66.86
CA TYR A 691 39.45 -15.77 -66.84
C TYR A 691 38.31 -14.73 -66.77
N PRO A 692 37.16 -15.01 -67.40
CA PRO A 692 35.96 -14.18 -67.24
C PRO A 692 35.38 -14.34 -65.83
N HIS A 693 35.14 -13.22 -65.15
CA HIS A 693 34.57 -13.22 -63.81
C HIS A 693 33.37 -12.28 -63.73
N SER A 694 32.39 -12.62 -62.90
CA SER A 694 31.23 -11.78 -62.58
C SER A 694 31.71 -10.40 -62.14
N VAL A 695 31.09 -9.35 -62.67
CA VAL A 695 31.36 -7.96 -62.30
C VAL A 695 31.25 -7.71 -60.79
N THR A 696 30.44 -8.52 -60.10
CA THR A 696 30.23 -8.46 -58.64
C THR A 696 31.49 -8.75 -57.82
N ILE A 697 32.50 -9.41 -58.40
CA ILE A 697 33.78 -9.71 -57.75
C ILE A 697 34.97 -8.96 -58.36
N MET A 698 34.73 -8.04 -59.28
CA MET A 698 35.80 -7.25 -59.89
C MET A 698 36.23 -6.12 -58.96
N GLY A 699 37.53 -5.94 -58.79
CA GLY A 699 38.12 -4.85 -58.00
C GLY A 699 38.71 -3.77 -58.89
N VAL A 700 39.71 -3.04 -58.39
CA VAL A 700 40.38 -1.98 -59.16
C VAL A 700 41.31 -2.54 -60.24
N ASP A 701 41.65 -1.72 -61.24
CA ASP A 701 42.63 -2.01 -62.29
C ASP A 701 42.36 -3.28 -63.13
N GLY A 702 41.09 -3.69 -63.28
CA GLY A 702 40.75 -4.87 -64.08
C GLY A 702 41.09 -6.21 -63.43
N LYS A 703 41.43 -6.22 -62.12
CA LYS A 703 41.75 -7.44 -61.37
C LYS A 703 40.53 -7.95 -60.61
N CYS A 704 40.31 -9.27 -60.63
CA CYS A 704 39.27 -9.89 -59.81
C CYS A 704 39.68 -9.93 -58.33
N GLY A 705 38.70 -10.00 -57.44
CA GLY A 705 38.89 -10.01 -55.99
C GLY A 705 39.73 -11.18 -55.48
N LEU A 706 39.78 -12.30 -56.22
CA LEU A 706 40.64 -13.45 -55.90
C LEU A 706 42.13 -13.12 -56.14
N CYS A 707 42.45 -12.50 -57.27
CA CYS A 707 43.82 -12.07 -57.60
C CYS A 707 44.29 -10.92 -56.69
N LEU A 708 43.40 -10.00 -56.33
CA LEU A 708 43.69 -8.92 -55.38
C LEU A 708 43.97 -9.46 -53.97
N TRP A 709 43.21 -10.46 -53.51
CA TRP A 709 43.44 -11.11 -52.22
C TRP A 709 44.82 -11.80 -52.17
N ASN A 710 45.19 -12.54 -53.22
CA ASN A 710 46.47 -13.26 -53.27
C ASN A 710 47.72 -12.35 -53.32
N GLN A 711 47.59 -11.10 -53.79
CA GLN A 711 48.68 -10.11 -53.72
C GLN A 711 48.96 -9.63 -52.28
N SER A 712 48.03 -9.86 -51.35
CA SER A 712 48.14 -9.44 -49.94
C SER A 712 48.43 -10.56 -48.93
N ALA A 713 48.51 -11.83 -49.37
CA ALA A 713 48.74 -12.98 -48.49
C ALA A 713 50.21 -13.42 -48.47
N SER A 714 50.76 -13.71 -47.28
CA SER A 714 52.12 -14.26 -47.11
C SER A 714 52.26 -15.68 -47.70
N THR A 715 53.43 -15.97 -48.25
CA THR A 715 53.83 -17.07 -49.17
C THR A 715 53.72 -18.51 -48.63
N GLY A 716 52.54 -18.93 -48.19
CA GLY A 716 52.24 -20.31 -47.76
C GLY A 716 51.07 -21.00 -48.48
N ASP A 717 50.05 -20.25 -48.91
CA ASP A 717 48.81 -20.80 -49.48
C ASP A 717 48.67 -20.63 -51.01
N GLN A 718 49.79 -20.35 -51.70
CA GLN A 718 49.79 -19.91 -53.11
C GLN A 718 49.51 -21.00 -54.16
N LEU A 719 49.22 -22.26 -53.79
CA LEU A 719 49.07 -23.35 -54.80
C LEU A 719 47.76 -24.14 -54.79
N ALA A 720 46.71 -23.71 -54.07
CA ALA A 720 45.43 -24.45 -54.06
C ALA A 720 44.15 -23.62 -54.32
N VAL A 721 44.26 -22.34 -54.70
CA VAL A 721 43.09 -21.44 -54.89
C VAL A 721 42.82 -21.06 -56.36
N VAL A 722 43.69 -21.47 -57.29
CA VAL A 722 43.54 -21.23 -58.75
C VAL A 722 42.87 -22.41 -59.49
N THR A 723 42.27 -23.35 -58.76
CA THR A 723 41.29 -24.30 -59.32
C THR A 723 39.88 -23.83 -58.98
N THR A 724 39.57 -22.60 -59.39
CA THR A 724 38.18 -22.12 -59.41
C THR A 724 37.44 -22.83 -60.56
N PRO A 725 36.16 -23.18 -60.40
CA PRO A 725 35.36 -23.83 -61.45
C PRO A 725 34.94 -22.82 -62.54
N VAL A 726 35.89 -22.01 -63.03
CA VAL A 726 35.68 -21.01 -64.07
C VAL A 726 36.46 -21.42 -65.31
N THR A 727 35.77 -21.49 -66.44
CA THR A 727 36.35 -21.84 -67.74
C THR A 727 36.48 -20.59 -68.62
N LYS A 728 37.28 -20.65 -69.69
CA LYS A 728 37.38 -19.50 -70.62
C LYS A 728 36.10 -19.33 -71.46
N GLU A 729 35.25 -20.33 -71.44
CA GLU A 729 33.95 -20.41 -72.11
C GLU A 729 32.79 -19.85 -71.27
N ASP A 730 33.02 -19.50 -69.99
CA ASP A 730 31.96 -18.98 -69.13
C ASP A 730 31.53 -17.55 -69.54
N ASP A 731 30.22 -17.34 -69.57
CA ASP A 731 29.60 -16.06 -69.94
C ASP A 731 28.58 -15.59 -68.89
N GLU A 732 27.82 -14.56 -69.21
CA GLU A 732 26.82 -13.96 -68.33
C GLU A 732 25.65 -14.89 -67.98
N THR A 733 25.43 -15.94 -68.77
CA THR A 733 24.37 -16.93 -68.59
C THR A 733 24.83 -18.14 -67.77
N THR A 734 26.15 -18.34 -67.63
CA THR A 734 26.73 -19.45 -66.86
C THR A 734 26.17 -19.46 -65.43
N PRO A 735 25.67 -20.61 -64.92
CA PRO A 735 25.18 -20.69 -63.55
C PRO A 735 26.30 -20.49 -62.52
N ALA A 736 26.11 -19.57 -61.59
CA ALA A 736 27.05 -19.26 -60.51
C ALA A 736 26.35 -19.23 -59.14
N THR A 737 27.10 -19.47 -58.07
CA THR A 737 26.56 -19.43 -56.71
C THR A 737 26.53 -18.00 -56.18
N TRP A 738 25.35 -17.51 -55.83
CA TRP A 738 25.13 -16.20 -55.23
C TRP A 738 24.97 -16.31 -53.71
N VAL A 739 25.44 -15.27 -53.01
CA VAL A 739 25.25 -15.07 -51.56
C VAL A 739 25.03 -13.60 -51.25
N GLU A 740 24.46 -13.30 -50.08
CA GLU A 740 24.31 -11.95 -49.55
C GLU A 740 25.35 -11.66 -48.48
N CYS A 741 25.99 -10.49 -48.53
CA CYS A 741 26.90 -10.04 -47.49
C CYS A 741 26.18 -9.87 -46.14
N GLY A 742 26.62 -10.60 -45.12
CA GLY A 742 26.06 -10.56 -43.77
C GLY A 742 26.40 -9.30 -42.95
N THR A 743 27.03 -8.28 -43.54
CA THR A 743 27.23 -6.98 -42.91
C THR A 743 25.92 -6.19 -43.02
N ARG A 744 25.31 -5.85 -41.87
CA ARG A 744 23.96 -5.24 -41.78
C ARG A 744 23.79 -3.99 -42.66
N THR A 745 24.80 -3.13 -42.76
CA THR A 745 24.76 -1.92 -43.58
C THR A 745 24.96 -2.18 -45.08
N CYS A 746 25.50 -3.33 -45.45
CA CYS A 746 25.85 -3.69 -46.83
C CYS A 746 24.75 -4.50 -47.52
N ARG A 747 24.39 -5.68 -47.00
CA ARG A 747 23.43 -6.66 -47.57
C ARG A 747 23.51 -6.81 -49.10
N ALA A 748 24.71 -6.64 -49.67
CA ALA A 748 24.90 -6.68 -51.11
C ALA A 748 25.05 -8.13 -51.57
N GLN A 749 24.40 -8.47 -52.67
CA GLN A 749 24.48 -9.78 -53.31
C GLN A 749 25.66 -9.83 -54.28
N TYR A 750 26.39 -10.93 -54.26
CA TYR A 750 27.57 -11.15 -55.08
C TYR A 750 27.82 -12.64 -55.34
N VAL A 751 28.62 -12.93 -56.37
CA VAL A 751 28.97 -14.29 -56.77
C VAL A 751 30.12 -14.85 -55.94
N VAL A 752 30.06 -16.15 -55.61
CA VAL A 752 31.12 -16.91 -54.94
C VAL A 752 31.45 -18.14 -55.77
N TYR A 753 32.71 -18.24 -56.20
CA TYR A 753 33.19 -19.35 -57.03
C TYR A 753 33.60 -20.61 -56.25
N ALA A 754 33.93 -20.48 -54.96
CA ALA A 754 34.29 -21.59 -54.09
C ALA A 754 33.34 -21.69 -52.88
N PRO A 755 32.04 -22.02 -53.08
CA PRO A 755 31.05 -22.00 -52.01
C PRO A 755 31.31 -23.00 -50.89
N LYS A 756 32.08 -24.07 -51.16
CA LYS A 756 32.55 -25.04 -50.16
C LYS A 756 33.55 -24.45 -49.17
N MET A 757 34.31 -23.44 -49.58
CA MET A 757 35.29 -22.74 -48.73
C MET A 757 34.64 -21.63 -47.89
N LEU A 758 33.36 -21.33 -48.14
CA LEU A 758 32.59 -20.37 -47.36
C LEU A 758 31.94 -21.06 -46.16
N THR A 759 32.69 -21.20 -45.07
CA THR A 759 32.27 -21.85 -43.82
C THR A 759 31.60 -20.90 -42.81
N GLY A 760 31.86 -19.58 -42.90
CA GLY A 760 31.24 -18.55 -42.05
C GLY A 760 30.20 -17.68 -42.76
N LYS A 761 29.64 -16.69 -42.04
CA LYS A 761 28.72 -15.70 -42.62
C LYS A 761 29.38 -15.01 -43.84
N PRO A 762 28.70 -14.93 -45.00
CA PRO A 762 29.30 -14.32 -46.19
C PRO A 762 29.67 -12.86 -45.93
N LYS A 763 30.87 -12.46 -46.38
CA LYS A 763 31.34 -11.08 -46.28
C LYS A 763 32.04 -10.71 -47.60
N CYS A 764 31.52 -9.71 -48.30
CA CYS A 764 32.05 -9.28 -49.59
C CYS A 764 33.44 -8.68 -49.47
N TYR A 765 34.16 -8.59 -50.59
CA TYR A 765 35.53 -8.05 -50.64
C TYR A 765 35.64 -6.65 -50.01
N TYR A 766 34.74 -5.74 -50.37
CA TYR A 766 34.74 -4.35 -49.88
C TYR A 766 34.59 -4.27 -48.35
N CYS A 767 33.62 -4.99 -47.78
CA CYS A 767 33.44 -5.04 -46.34
C CYS A 767 34.58 -5.75 -45.60
N ARG A 768 35.33 -6.66 -46.26
CA ARG A 768 36.55 -7.25 -45.68
C ARG A 768 37.70 -6.25 -45.60
N GLY A 769 37.77 -5.30 -46.54
CA GLY A 769 38.75 -4.21 -46.55
C GLY A 769 38.24 -2.90 -45.94
N ASP A 770 37.17 -2.94 -45.13
CA ASP A 770 36.54 -1.77 -44.49
C ASP A 770 36.19 -0.61 -45.45
N THR A 771 35.86 -0.94 -46.71
CA THR A 771 35.42 0.02 -47.73
C THR A 771 33.93 -0.12 -48.04
N LYS A 772 33.30 0.97 -48.50
CA LYS A 772 31.88 0.95 -48.91
C LYS A 772 31.72 0.18 -50.22
N ALA A 773 30.90 -0.87 -50.20
CA ALA A 773 30.61 -1.64 -51.41
C ALA A 773 29.86 -0.79 -52.44
N PRO A 774 30.30 -0.79 -53.73
CA PRO A 774 29.58 -0.11 -54.80
C PRO A 774 28.38 -0.97 -55.19
N VAL A 775 27.18 -0.56 -54.78
CA VAL A 775 25.95 -1.33 -55.01
C VAL A 775 24.99 -0.61 -55.95
N LEU A 776 24.18 -1.38 -56.67
CA LEU A 776 22.99 -0.93 -57.38
C LEU A 776 21.77 -1.61 -56.77
N GLU A 777 20.69 -0.86 -56.60
CA GLU A 777 19.43 -1.36 -56.07
C GLU A 777 18.51 -1.76 -57.21
N CYS A 778 18.00 -2.99 -57.17
CA CYS A 778 17.05 -3.49 -58.15
C CYS A 778 15.72 -2.75 -58.04
N SER A 779 15.21 -2.22 -59.14
CA SER A 779 13.92 -1.51 -59.17
C SER A 779 12.70 -2.39 -58.91
N GLU A 780 12.86 -3.72 -58.95
CA GLU A 780 11.76 -4.69 -58.81
C GLU A 780 11.72 -5.30 -57.41
N CYS A 781 12.80 -5.95 -56.97
CA CYS A 781 12.86 -6.61 -55.66
C CYS A 781 13.63 -5.85 -54.58
N LEU A 782 14.14 -4.65 -54.88
CA LEU A 782 14.94 -3.80 -53.97
C LEU A 782 16.24 -4.45 -53.44
N ASN A 783 16.63 -5.62 -53.97
CA ASN A 783 17.90 -6.24 -53.63
C ASN A 783 19.08 -5.39 -54.12
N ARG A 784 20.09 -5.26 -53.27
CA ARG A 784 21.34 -4.55 -53.58
C ARG A 784 22.34 -5.54 -54.19
N VAL A 785 22.88 -5.22 -55.36
CA VAL A 785 23.87 -6.06 -56.06
C VAL A 785 25.18 -5.29 -56.20
N ILE A 786 26.32 -5.93 -55.94
CA ILE A 786 27.63 -5.27 -56.12
C ILE A 786 27.88 -5.03 -57.61
N TRP A 787 28.13 -3.78 -57.98
CA TRP A 787 28.55 -3.39 -59.33
C TRP A 787 29.46 -2.16 -59.24
N PRO A 788 30.79 -2.33 -59.36
CA PRO A 788 31.74 -1.23 -59.28
C PRO A 788 31.56 -0.22 -60.42
N GLU A 789 31.69 1.07 -60.10
CA GLU A 789 31.45 2.19 -61.04
C GLU A 789 32.23 2.06 -62.36
N ALA A 790 33.49 1.62 -62.28
CA ALA A 790 34.36 1.46 -63.44
C ALA A 790 33.86 0.44 -64.48
N TYR A 791 32.93 -0.44 -64.09
CA TYR A 791 32.39 -1.50 -64.95
C TYR A 791 30.91 -1.26 -65.31
N ARG A 792 30.36 -0.09 -64.97
CA ARG A 792 28.98 0.26 -65.29
C ARG A 792 28.87 0.75 -66.74
N PRO A 793 27.93 0.24 -67.55
CA PRO A 793 27.61 0.86 -68.83
C PRO A 793 27.21 2.34 -68.66
N ALA A 794 27.61 3.20 -69.59
CA ALA A 794 27.29 4.63 -69.54
C ALA A 794 25.76 4.90 -69.61
N ASP A 795 25.01 4.02 -70.29
CA ASP A 795 23.56 4.11 -70.48
C ASP A 795 22.79 3.03 -69.67
N MET A 796 23.07 2.92 -68.37
CA MET A 796 22.60 1.80 -67.53
C MET A 796 21.08 1.76 -67.27
N GLY A 797 20.34 2.85 -67.48
CA GLY A 797 18.89 2.90 -67.26
C GLY A 797 18.46 2.47 -65.84
N VAL A 798 17.22 1.98 -65.71
CA VAL A 798 16.69 1.45 -64.45
C VAL A 798 17.21 0.02 -64.25
N PHE A 799 17.99 -0.20 -63.18
CA PHE A 799 18.63 -1.48 -62.93
C PHE A 799 17.63 -2.55 -62.45
N LYS A 800 17.64 -3.72 -63.10
CA LYS A 800 17.01 -4.96 -62.62
C LYS A 800 18.08 -5.99 -62.31
N CYS A 801 18.01 -6.63 -61.14
CA CYS A 801 18.99 -7.65 -60.77
C CYS A 801 18.82 -8.94 -61.58
N TYR A 802 19.89 -9.72 -61.67
CA TYR A 802 19.95 -10.93 -62.50
C TYR A 802 18.97 -12.03 -62.06
N ALA A 803 18.63 -12.06 -60.77
CA ALA A 803 17.60 -12.97 -60.29
C ALA A 803 16.20 -12.61 -60.84
N CYS A 804 15.87 -11.31 -60.95
CA CYS A 804 14.61 -10.87 -61.54
C CYS A 804 14.60 -11.12 -63.05
N THR A 805 15.69 -10.80 -63.75
CA THR A 805 15.77 -11.04 -65.21
C THR A 805 15.77 -12.52 -65.56
N ALA A 806 16.26 -13.39 -64.67
CA ALA A 806 16.21 -14.84 -64.81
C ALA A 806 14.84 -15.47 -64.44
N GLY A 807 13.82 -14.65 -64.14
CA GLY A 807 12.46 -15.13 -63.83
C GLY A 807 12.32 -15.83 -62.47
N ARG A 808 13.25 -15.60 -61.54
CA ARG A 808 13.15 -16.12 -60.17
C ARG A 808 12.13 -15.32 -59.36
N THR A 809 11.40 -16.00 -58.48
CA THR A 809 10.64 -15.31 -57.42
C THR A 809 11.59 -14.61 -56.45
N THR A 810 11.73 -13.29 -56.59
CA THR A 810 12.68 -12.45 -55.85
C THR A 810 12.03 -11.59 -54.78
N ILE A 811 10.71 -11.56 -54.71
CA ILE A 811 9.94 -10.97 -53.61
C ILE A 811 9.30 -12.14 -52.87
N VAL A 812 9.60 -12.27 -51.59
CA VAL A 812 9.15 -13.37 -50.74
C VAL A 812 8.43 -12.83 -49.52
N GLU A 813 7.39 -13.53 -49.10
CA GLU A 813 6.70 -13.26 -47.84
C GLU A 813 7.43 -13.97 -46.71
N VAL A 814 7.82 -13.21 -45.69
CA VAL A 814 8.54 -13.75 -44.52
C VAL A 814 7.75 -13.43 -43.28
N GLU A 815 7.48 -14.44 -42.45
CA GLU A 815 6.89 -14.23 -41.13
C GLU A 815 7.96 -13.66 -40.19
N THR A 816 7.68 -12.50 -39.59
CA THR A 816 8.55 -11.83 -38.61
C THR A 816 7.69 -11.00 -37.65
N ASN A 817 8.27 -10.11 -36.87
CA ASN A 817 7.57 -9.16 -36.00
C ASN A 817 8.37 -7.86 -35.87
N ALA A 818 7.77 -6.83 -35.28
CA ALA A 818 8.41 -5.52 -35.15
C ALA A 818 9.66 -5.56 -34.24
N LEU A 819 9.71 -6.48 -33.27
CA LEU A 819 10.87 -6.69 -32.41
C LEU A 819 12.08 -7.17 -33.22
N GLU A 820 11.93 -8.23 -34.01
CA GLU A 820 12.97 -8.79 -34.89
C GLU A 820 13.47 -7.77 -35.91
N ILE A 821 12.55 -7.03 -36.54
CA ILE A 821 12.92 -5.95 -37.48
C ILE A 821 13.73 -4.86 -36.77
N SER A 822 13.36 -4.53 -35.53
CA SER A 822 14.04 -3.49 -34.75
C SER A 822 15.44 -3.90 -34.28
N GLU A 823 15.72 -5.20 -34.11
CA GLU A 823 17.09 -5.68 -33.85
C GLU A 823 18.05 -5.40 -35.02
N GLU A 824 17.51 -5.34 -36.24
CA GLU A 824 18.27 -5.07 -37.45
C GLU A 824 18.36 -3.58 -37.80
N SER A 825 17.25 -2.84 -37.64
CA SER A 825 17.07 -1.49 -38.19
C SER A 825 16.90 -0.38 -37.15
N GLY A 826 16.86 -0.71 -35.85
CA GLY A 826 16.54 0.22 -34.78
C GLY A 826 15.03 0.47 -34.66
N THR A 827 14.64 1.43 -33.81
CA THR A 827 13.22 1.72 -33.47
C THR A 827 12.68 3.02 -34.06
N ASP A 828 13.52 3.75 -34.81
CA ASP A 828 13.18 5.08 -35.36
C ASP A 828 11.99 5.05 -36.34
N TRP A 829 11.75 3.89 -36.98
CA TRP A 829 10.61 3.70 -37.88
C TRP A 829 9.28 3.46 -37.15
N LEU A 830 9.34 3.08 -35.86
CA LEU A 830 8.17 2.85 -34.99
C LEU A 830 7.81 4.10 -34.20
N LEU A 831 8.83 4.78 -33.67
CA LEU A 831 8.68 5.91 -32.76
C LEU A 831 9.56 7.06 -33.23
N ARG A 832 8.92 8.18 -33.55
CA ARG A 832 9.64 9.45 -33.63
C ARG A 832 10.01 9.86 -32.21
N ASN A 833 11.30 9.99 -31.88
CA ASN A 833 11.79 10.35 -30.54
C ASN A 833 12.78 11.52 -30.64
N ASP A 834 12.29 12.64 -31.15
CA ASP A 834 13.08 13.86 -31.31
C ASP A 834 13.67 14.26 -29.94
N ASP A 835 14.96 14.61 -29.89
CA ASP A 835 15.76 14.95 -28.70
C ASP A 835 16.11 13.81 -27.72
N ASN A 836 15.87 12.54 -28.08
CA ASN A 836 16.17 11.38 -27.22
C ASN A 836 15.53 11.47 -25.81
N LYS A 837 14.34 12.08 -25.70
CA LYS A 837 13.61 12.21 -24.42
C LYS A 837 13.36 10.86 -23.76
N ILE A 838 13.13 9.81 -24.56
CA ILE A 838 13.10 8.43 -24.10
C ILE A 838 14.43 7.76 -24.48
N ALA A 839 15.37 7.65 -23.53
CA ALA A 839 16.71 7.13 -23.81
C ALA A 839 16.72 5.69 -24.36
N ILE A 840 15.80 4.84 -23.89
CA ILE A 840 15.62 3.47 -24.38
C ILE A 840 14.11 3.22 -24.52
N PRO A 841 13.56 3.23 -25.74
CA PRO A 841 12.17 2.89 -26.00
C PRO A 841 11.85 1.41 -25.68
N PHE A 842 10.57 1.11 -25.46
CA PHE A 842 10.04 -0.26 -25.35
C PHE A 842 10.67 -1.14 -24.27
N THR A 843 10.86 -0.60 -23.06
CA THR A 843 11.53 -1.29 -21.94
C THR A 843 10.58 -2.09 -21.03
N ASN A 844 9.30 -2.19 -21.39
CA ASN A 844 8.23 -2.80 -20.60
C ASN A 844 8.07 -2.18 -19.19
N ARG A 845 8.52 -0.94 -19.01
CA ARG A 845 8.39 -0.17 -17.75
C ARG A 845 7.02 0.48 -17.65
N SER A 846 6.55 0.80 -16.43
CA SER A 846 5.27 1.52 -16.27
C SER A 846 5.28 2.89 -16.95
N LEU A 847 4.09 3.35 -17.41
CA LEU A 847 3.93 4.68 -17.98
C LEU A 847 4.35 5.77 -17.01
N TYR A 848 4.05 5.61 -15.71
CA TYR A 848 4.54 6.50 -14.65
C TYR A 848 6.05 6.71 -14.71
N ARG A 849 6.84 5.63 -14.81
CA ARG A 849 8.30 5.74 -14.87
C ARG A 849 8.77 6.37 -16.18
N THR A 850 8.07 6.12 -17.29
CA THR A 850 8.38 6.74 -18.58
C THR A 850 8.16 8.25 -18.52
N ILE A 851 7.01 8.72 -18.03
CA ILE A 851 6.68 10.15 -18.00
C ILE A 851 7.53 10.92 -16.96
N THR A 852 7.82 10.32 -15.81
CA THR A 852 8.69 10.94 -14.78
C THR A 852 10.09 11.21 -15.30
N ASN A 853 10.61 10.34 -16.18
CA ASN A 853 11.92 10.53 -16.79
C ASN A 853 11.90 11.46 -18.01
N ALA A 854 10.82 11.43 -18.81
CA ALA A 854 10.73 12.17 -20.07
C ALA A 854 10.22 13.63 -19.90
N GLY A 855 9.56 13.94 -18.78
CA GLY A 855 8.97 15.25 -18.51
C GLY A 855 7.57 15.44 -19.14
N ARG A 856 6.83 16.45 -18.65
CA ARG A 856 5.42 16.72 -19.03
C ARG A 856 5.28 17.67 -20.24
N GLU A 857 6.33 18.38 -20.63
CA GLU A 857 6.29 19.38 -21.71
C GLU A 857 6.56 18.77 -23.09
N ASP A 858 5.63 19.05 -24.02
CA ASP A 858 5.58 18.66 -25.43
C ASP A 858 6.28 17.33 -25.76
N SER A 859 5.52 16.25 -25.63
CA SER A 859 5.90 14.90 -26.02
C SER A 859 5.98 14.77 -27.55
N SER A 860 7.05 15.27 -28.16
CA SER A 860 7.40 15.02 -29.57
C SER A 860 7.56 13.53 -29.91
N ALA A 861 7.57 12.67 -28.89
CA ALA A 861 7.54 11.23 -29.02
C ALA A 861 6.18 10.74 -29.59
N THR A 862 6.10 10.56 -30.91
CA THR A 862 4.86 10.16 -31.60
C THR A 862 5.07 8.88 -32.40
N PRO A 863 4.17 7.88 -32.27
CA PRO A 863 4.14 6.75 -33.19
C PRO A 863 3.89 7.26 -34.61
N HIS A 864 4.55 6.68 -35.60
CA HIS A 864 4.28 7.04 -36.99
C HIS A 864 2.84 6.63 -37.39
N PRO A 865 2.05 7.52 -38.02
CA PRO A 865 0.72 7.17 -38.48
C PRO A 865 0.80 6.10 -39.58
N SER A 866 0.07 5.00 -39.39
CA SER A 866 -0.20 4.01 -40.44
C SER A 866 -1.07 4.66 -41.52
N SER A 867 -0.45 5.24 -42.54
CA SER A 867 -1.14 5.69 -43.74
C SER A 867 -0.80 4.77 -44.91
N LYS A 868 -1.85 4.28 -45.57
CA LYS A 868 -1.78 3.56 -46.85
C LYS A 868 -1.38 4.53 -47.98
N SER A 869 -0.15 5.02 -47.97
CA SER A 869 0.53 5.57 -49.17
C SER A 869 1.93 6.04 -48.79
N SER A 870 2.91 5.63 -49.58
CA SER A 870 4.35 5.94 -49.49
C SER A 870 5.09 5.35 -48.28
N ALA A 871 5.57 4.12 -48.44
CA ALA A 871 6.73 3.63 -47.71
C ALA A 871 7.92 4.58 -47.97
N PRO A 872 8.57 5.14 -46.94
CA PRO A 872 9.85 5.79 -47.11
C PRO A 872 10.85 4.70 -47.51
N GLY A 873 11.57 4.88 -48.62
CA GLY A 873 12.70 4.04 -48.95
C GLY A 873 13.63 3.96 -47.75
N LEU A 874 13.78 2.76 -47.18
CA LEU A 874 14.87 2.46 -46.27
C LEU A 874 16.18 2.84 -46.99
N TYR A 875 17.09 3.51 -46.28
CA TYR A 875 18.37 4.08 -46.78
C TYR A 875 18.33 5.54 -47.30
N ALA A 876 18.05 6.49 -46.40
CA ALA A 876 18.53 7.88 -46.56
C ALA A 876 19.41 8.29 -45.36
N ALA A 877 20.71 8.00 -45.43
CA ALA A 877 21.69 8.65 -44.57
C ALA A 877 22.04 10.02 -45.18
N LYS A 878 21.73 11.11 -44.48
CA LYS A 878 22.23 12.45 -44.83
C LYS A 878 23.77 12.48 -44.73
N PRO A 879 24.49 13.10 -45.68
CA PRO A 879 25.93 13.23 -45.60
C PRO A 879 26.31 14.32 -44.57
N ASN A 880 27.19 13.98 -43.63
CA ASN A 880 27.86 14.95 -42.78
C ASN A 880 29.08 15.51 -43.55
N PRO A 881 29.27 16.84 -43.64
CA PRO A 881 30.37 17.41 -44.40
C PRO A 881 31.64 17.50 -43.55
N GLY A 882 32.76 17.11 -44.13
CA GLY A 882 34.09 17.52 -43.67
C GLY A 882 35.15 17.10 -44.69
N PRO A 883 36.40 17.59 -44.61
CA PRO A 883 36.90 18.87 -44.10
C PRO A 883 37.59 19.68 -45.23
N VAL A 884 37.79 20.99 -45.05
CA VAL A 884 38.64 21.79 -45.96
C VAL A 884 39.85 22.32 -45.18
N HIS A 885 41.04 22.01 -45.69
CA HIS A 885 42.34 22.48 -45.20
C HIS A 885 42.73 23.85 -45.79
N SER A 886 43.57 24.57 -45.03
CA SER A 886 44.48 25.68 -45.41
C SER A 886 43.83 27.08 -45.57
N ALA A 887 44.40 28.21 -45.14
CA ALA A 887 45.73 28.56 -44.65
C ALA A 887 45.72 29.90 -43.83
N SER A 888 46.80 30.10 -43.06
CA SER A 888 47.50 31.38 -42.74
C SER A 888 46.89 32.47 -41.82
N TYR A 889 47.52 32.59 -40.63
CA TYR A 889 47.95 33.75 -39.78
C TYR A 889 47.90 35.20 -40.33
N PRO A 890 48.04 36.31 -39.53
CA PRO A 890 48.67 36.43 -38.19
C PRO A 890 48.09 37.44 -37.14
N SER A 891 48.72 37.41 -35.94
CA SER A 891 48.91 38.47 -34.92
C SER A 891 47.77 38.76 -33.92
N GLY A 892 48.00 38.92 -32.61
CA GLY A 892 49.24 38.86 -31.85
C GLY A 892 49.06 39.06 -30.33
N LYS A 893 50.20 38.86 -29.64
CA LYS A 893 50.67 39.46 -28.38
C LYS A 893 50.11 39.00 -27.01
N THR A 894 51.04 38.32 -26.29
CA THR A 894 51.55 38.60 -24.91
C THR A 894 50.56 38.49 -23.73
N THR A 895 50.84 37.86 -22.58
CA THR A 895 52.02 37.81 -21.69
C THR A 895 51.80 36.63 -20.71
N SER A 896 52.79 35.76 -20.47
CA SER A 896 53.70 35.72 -19.29
C SER A 896 53.46 34.51 -18.37
N CYS A 897 54.40 33.57 -18.47
CA CYS A 897 54.88 32.61 -17.48
C CYS A 897 55.40 33.31 -16.18
N PRO A 898 55.66 32.63 -15.03
CA PRO A 898 56.58 31.48 -14.98
C PRO A 898 56.30 30.34 -13.98
N CYS A 899 56.99 29.24 -14.27
CA CYS A 899 57.19 28.01 -13.51
C CYS A 899 58.09 28.19 -12.28
N ALA A 900 58.00 27.24 -11.35
CA ALA A 900 59.09 26.73 -10.50
C ALA A 900 58.63 25.32 -10.03
N ASP A 901 59.23 24.22 -10.50
CA ASP A 901 60.47 23.56 -10.05
C ASP A 901 60.14 22.27 -9.25
N ALA A 902 60.57 21.14 -9.81
CA ALA A 902 60.67 19.80 -9.18
C ALA A 902 61.95 19.75 -8.29
N PRO A 903 62.44 18.61 -7.71
CA PRO A 903 61.97 17.22 -7.68
C PRO A 903 62.12 16.49 -6.29
N GLY A 904 61.71 15.22 -6.18
CA GLY A 904 62.09 14.34 -5.05
C GLY A 904 61.32 13.01 -4.94
N VAL A 905 61.96 11.92 -5.35
CA VAL A 905 61.56 10.48 -5.32
C VAL A 905 62.50 9.77 -4.30
N PRO A 906 62.33 8.53 -3.72
CA PRO A 906 61.38 7.40 -3.93
C PRO A 906 60.82 6.68 -2.64
N SER A 907 60.09 5.58 -2.90
CA SER A 907 59.89 4.34 -2.08
C SER A 907 58.48 4.20 -1.46
N ALA A 908 57.63 3.32 -1.99
CA ALA A 908 57.57 1.86 -1.84
C ALA A 908 56.89 1.41 -0.54
N SER A 909 55.60 1.07 -0.61
CA SER A 909 55.02 -0.21 -0.13
C SER A 909 53.50 -0.22 -0.34
N ALA A 910 52.98 -1.42 -0.53
CA ALA A 910 51.80 -1.74 -1.30
C ALA A 910 50.64 -2.29 -0.45
N LYS A 911 49.42 -2.11 -0.98
CA LYS A 911 48.23 -3.00 -0.93
C LYS A 911 47.54 -3.30 0.40
N ILE A 912 46.21 -3.10 0.43
CA ILE A 912 45.13 -4.13 0.38
C ILE A 912 43.75 -3.41 0.48
N ALA A 913 42.96 -3.43 -0.61
CA ALA A 913 41.60 -4.02 -0.79
C ALA A 913 40.43 -3.25 -0.13
N TRP A 914 39.28 -3.01 -0.77
CA TRP A 914 38.35 -4.00 -1.33
C TRP A 914 37.75 -3.62 -2.69
N PHE A 915 37.48 -4.65 -3.50
CA PHE A 915 37.08 -4.61 -4.91
C PHE A 915 35.60 -5.00 -5.11
N ILE A 916 35.06 -4.44 -6.19
CA ILE A 916 33.88 -4.80 -6.98
C ILE A 916 33.95 -6.26 -7.47
N GLY A 917 32.80 -6.92 -7.63
CA GLY A 917 32.72 -8.21 -8.33
C GLY A 917 31.31 -8.64 -8.73
N THR A 918 30.92 -8.25 -9.95
CA THR A 918 29.92 -8.92 -10.81
C THR A 918 30.34 -10.36 -11.15
N VAL A 919 29.40 -11.30 -11.24
CA VAL A 919 29.53 -12.51 -12.11
C VAL A 919 28.17 -12.86 -12.72
N SER A 920 28.19 -13.11 -14.02
CA SER A 920 27.14 -13.69 -14.86
C SER A 920 27.68 -14.97 -15.53
N THR A 921 26.77 -15.75 -16.13
CA THR A 921 26.93 -16.86 -17.09
C THR A 921 27.20 -18.24 -16.47
N SER A 922 26.67 -19.38 -16.94
CA SER A 922 26.06 -19.78 -18.22
C SER A 922 25.30 -21.12 -18.08
N ARG A 923 24.54 -21.49 -19.13
CA ARG A 923 23.84 -22.78 -19.36
C ARG A 923 24.47 -23.42 -20.62
N ALA A 924 24.78 -24.72 -20.63
CA ALA A 924 24.79 -25.62 -21.81
C ALA A 924 25.23 -27.08 -21.49
N ASP A 925 24.27 -28.01 -21.59
CA ASP A 925 24.22 -29.30 -22.31
C ASP A 925 25.41 -30.29 -22.44
N SER A 926 25.12 -31.54 -22.01
CA SER A 926 24.99 -32.78 -22.83
C SER A 926 25.85 -34.03 -22.49
N SER A 927 25.10 -35.13 -22.28
CA SER A 927 25.35 -36.54 -22.63
C SER A 927 26.43 -37.38 -21.93
N THR A 928 26.00 -38.41 -21.18
CA THR A 928 26.27 -39.85 -21.42
C THR A 928 25.61 -40.73 -20.35
N SER A 929 25.01 -41.85 -20.77
CA SER A 929 24.40 -42.91 -19.93
C SER A 929 25.21 -44.22 -20.09
N PRO A 930 24.80 -45.38 -19.50
CA PRO A 930 24.88 -45.86 -18.11
C PRO A 930 25.86 -47.08 -18.00
N PRO A 931 26.00 -47.89 -16.90
CA PRO A 931 24.98 -48.90 -16.49
C PRO A 931 24.91 -49.33 -14.98
N SER A 932 23.73 -49.83 -14.58
CA SER A 932 23.39 -51.06 -13.82
C SER A 932 23.83 -51.39 -12.36
N HIS A 933 22.87 -52.03 -11.66
CA HIS A 933 22.92 -52.95 -10.50
C HIS A 933 23.06 -52.34 -9.08
N ALA A 934 22.36 -52.77 -8.01
CA ALA A 934 21.33 -53.80 -7.77
C ALA A 934 20.82 -53.71 -6.29
N HIS A 935 19.79 -54.51 -5.97
CA HIS A 935 19.36 -55.04 -4.63
C HIS A 935 18.60 -54.07 -3.68
N SER A 936 17.30 -54.23 -3.38
CA SER A 936 16.54 -55.27 -2.63
C SER A 936 15.91 -54.59 -1.39
N ALA A 937 14.61 -54.42 -1.21
CA ALA A 937 13.54 -55.39 -0.93
C ALA A 937 13.71 -56.19 0.39
N GLY A 938 12.73 -56.06 1.29
CA GLY A 938 12.47 -56.94 2.44
C GLY A 938 12.31 -56.17 3.76
N ALA A 939 11.09 -55.98 4.29
CA ALA A 939 10.32 -56.96 5.10
C ALA A 939 10.87 -57.06 6.54
N ASP A 940 10.14 -57.25 7.62
CA ASP A 940 8.72 -57.30 8.01
C ASP A 940 8.75 -57.64 9.52
N GLN A 941 7.65 -57.41 10.26
CA GLN A 941 7.27 -58.11 11.52
C GLN A 941 8.12 -57.89 12.80
N SER A 942 7.60 -57.85 14.04
CA SER A 942 6.25 -58.11 14.58
C SER A 942 6.21 -57.84 16.10
N SER A 943 4.98 -57.66 16.61
CA SER A 943 4.46 -58.19 17.91
C SER A 943 4.88 -57.48 19.22
N ARG A 944 4.03 -57.22 20.23
CA ARG A 944 2.72 -57.77 20.62
C ARG A 944 2.10 -56.96 21.79
N ARG A 945 0.76 -56.75 21.72
CA ARG A 945 -0.35 -56.91 22.73
C ARG A 945 -0.21 -56.28 24.15
N SER A 946 -1.26 -55.71 24.78
CA SER A 946 -2.67 -56.14 24.85
C SER A 946 -3.65 -55.11 25.47
N GLN A 947 -4.90 -55.11 24.96
CA GLN A 947 -6.22 -54.99 25.65
C GLN A 947 -6.59 -53.65 26.33
N SER A 948 -7.84 -53.15 26.37
CA SER A 948 -9.16 -53.44 25.76
C SER A 948 -10.18 -52.43 26.33
N THR A 949 -11.35 -52.31 25.69
CA THR A 949 -12.59 -51.56 26.10
C THR A 949 -12.54 -50.04 25.82
N GLY A 950 -13.43 -49.38 25.07
CA GLY A 950 -14.74 -49.71 24.51
C GLY A 950 -15.85 -49.08 25.34
N TRP A 951 -16.43 -47.96 24.88
CA TRP A 951 -17.88 -47.71 24.72
C TRP A 951 -18.18 -46.25 24.35
N ALA A 952 -19.09 -46.11 23.39
CA ALA A 952 -19.70 -44.86 22.93
C ALA A 952 -20.87 -44.45 23.83
N SER A 953 -21.23 -43.15 23.83
CA SER A 953 -22.60 -42.68 24.09
C SER A 953 -22.77 -41.24 23.57
N THR A 954 -23.81 -41.04 22.77
CA THR A 954 -24.29 -39.79 22.16
C THR A 954 -25.31 -39.08 23.10
N PRO A 955 -26.11 -38.06 22.68
CA PRO A 955 -26.33 -36.80 23.41
C PRO A 955 -27.67 -36.73 24.19
N LEU A 956 -27.94 -35.65 24.95
CA LEU A 956 -29.23 -34.90 24.96
C LEU A 956 -29.27 -33.76 26.00
N ALA A 957 -29.74 -32.60 25.52
CA ALA A 957 -30.62 -31.59 26.14
C ALA A 957 -30.46 -31.15 27.62
N THR A 958 -30.11 -29.88 27.83
CA THR A 958 -31.04 -28.81 28.28
C THR A 958 -30.47 -27.45 27.94
#